data_AF-A0A8T3MZX8-F1
#
_entry.id   AF-A0A8T3MZX8-F1
#
_cell.length_a   1.000
_cell.length_b   1.000
_cell.length_c   1.000
_cell.angle_alpha   90.00
_cell.angle_beta   90.00
_cell.angle_gamma   90.00
#
_symmetry.space_group_name_H-M   'P 1'
#
loop_
_entity.id
_entity.type
_entity.pdbx_description
1 polymer ?
#
loop_
_entity_poly.entity_id
_entity_poly.type
_entity_poly.pdbx_seq_one_letter_code
_entity_poly.pdbx_strand_id
1 'polypeptide(L)'
;MTRLSSSARGGYSYTPVAAGSGALIRLLRLDIPLVAALSTLAAVGLVILYSAGGAHLELITRQGLRLTIGLGVMLLIAQIPARNLKAWSPWLYFAGMILLLAVMFFGEVSKGAQRWLNLGVLRFQPSELMKLVVPMMVAWYFAGRSLPPRYWQAGLALLMVAAPVMFIAEQPDLGTALLVGSAGAFAIFLAGVSWQLLAAMSLSGLASAPLLWHFLRDYQRQRILTMLDPENDPLGAGYHIIQSKIAIGSGGLYGKGWLNGTQSQLDFLPERHTDFIFAVFGEEWGFMGVMLLLLVYASIVWRGLLIAVRSQDSYTRLLAGSLSLSFFVYVFVNIGMVSGLLPVVGVPLPLISYGGTSVVTLMAAFGMLMSMHSDTRHARARSHASILAPKTMNITARTLIALFCTVAAGVAVYLLTAVEADSKDYLGRAQVRDFIDGMVSTHGFDTGEVERLFAGVDQQETSLEAIARPAEAKPWHEYREIFITQARINGGVEFWDENRSLLERASREYGVPVEIIVAIIGVETYYGRQTGDYPVFDTLVTLGFDYPPRGDFFRSELEHFMLLSREESLRIPEVVGSYAGAMGMGQFIPSSYRAYAVDFDGDGKRELWNSTADAIGSVANYFRVHGWQEGAPVAYPAQVSGADYRALVSRGLEPSVEASRLASLGVKTQADIAGAARVALFEYDAGDAMQYWVGLNNFYVITRYNHSSLYAMAVYQLSQQIRQAHFGAVARG
;
A
#
# COMPACT_ATOMS: atom_id res chain seq x y z
N MET A 1 -58.98 69.17 44.64
CA MET A 1 -59.20 67.82 45.20
C MET A 1 -58.87 66.85 44.08
N THR A 2 -57.88 65.95 44.09
CA THR A 2 -57.35 65.08 45.16
C THR A 2 -55.93 64.62 44.73
N ARG A 3 -55.03 64.35 45.72
CA ARG A 3 -53.59 64.03 45.57
C ARG A 3 -53.30 62.63 45.03
N LEU A 4 -52.16 62.43 44.34
CA LEU A 4 -51.24 61.28 44.42
C LEU A 4 -49.83 61.77 43.94
N SER A 5 -48.85 62.04 44.80
CA SER A 5 -47.87 61.15 45.47
C SER A 5 -46.81 60.54 44.54
N SER A 6 -45.55 60.81 44.88
CA SER A 6 -44.30 60.27 44.32
C SER A 6 -44.19 58.75 44.36
N SER A 7 -43.50 58.15 43.39
CA SER A 7 -42.58 57.03 43.69
C SER A 7 -41.53 56.81 42.58
N ALA A 8 -40.28 56.71 43.05
CA ALA A 8 -39.21 55.83 42.59
C ALA A 8 -38.64 55.94 41.17
N ARG A 9 -37.44 56.53 41.12
CA ARG A 9 -36.37 56.17 40.19
C ARG A 9 -36.11 54.66 40.29
N GLY A 10 -36.56 53.90 39.29
CA GLY A 10 -36.11 52.52 39.08
C GLY A 10 -34.75 52.53 38.41
N GLY A 11 -33.68 52.40 39.19
CA GLY A 11 -32.36 52.09 38.67
C GLY A 11 -32.41 50.70 38.04
N TYR A 12 -32.11 50.61 36.74
CA TYR A 12 -31.76 49.34 36.13
C TYR A 12 -30.40 48.93 36.68
N SER A 13 -30.45 48.11 37.73
CA SER A 13 -29.32 47.33 38.20
C SER A 13 -28.86 46.42 37.05
N TYR A 14 -27.75 46.79 36.43
CA TYR A 14 -26.92 45.83 35.71
C TYR A 14 -26.43 44.81 36.74
N THR A 15 -27.15 43.71 36.91
CA THR A 15 -26.55 42.52 37.49
C THR A 15 -25.55 42.00 36.46
N PRO A 16 -24.24 41.96 36.75
CA PRO A 16 -23.32 41.23 35.90
C PRO A 16 -23.74 39.77 36.00
N VAL A 17 -24.39 39.25 34.96
CA VAL A 17 -24.55 37.81 34.79
C VAL A 17 -23.14 37.24 34.87
N ALA A 18 -22.88 36.44 35.90
CA ALA A 18 -21.62 35.77 36.11
C ALA A 18 -21.12 35.24 34.76
N ALA A 19 -19.92 35.65 34.37
CA ALA A 19 -19.25 35.20 33.15
C ALA A 19 -18.89 33.72 33.30
N GLY A 20 -19.90 32.85 33.29
CA GLY A 20 -19.72 31.42 33.16
C GLY A 20 -19.10 31.11 31.80
N SER A 21 -18.59 29.90 31.65
CA SER A 21 -17.90 29.37 30.45
C SER A 21 -18.57 29.75 29.11
N GLY A 22 -19.89 29.95 29.08
CA GLY A 22 -20.64 30.45 27.92
C GLY A 22 -20.32 31.88 27.45
N ALA A 23 -19.83 32.77 28.30
CA ALA A 23 -19.41 34.13 27.92
C ALA A 23 -18.05 34.14 27.20
N LEU A 24 -17.10 33.32 27.68
CA LEU A 24 -15.80 33.11 27.02
C LEU A 24 -15.99 32.44 25.65
N ILE A 25 -16.92 31.49 25.55
CA ILE A 25 -17.33 30.80 24.30
C ILE A 25 -18.11 31.74 23.35
N ARG A 26 -18.66 32.85 23.83
CA ARG A 26 -19.28 33.87 22.95
C ARG A 26 -18.25 34.91 22.48
N LEU A 27 -17.21 35.16 23.27
CA LEU A 27 -16.06 36.00 22.91
C LEU A 27 -15.16 35.30 21.88
N LEU A 28 -14.95 34.00 22.04
CA LEU A 28 -14.24 33.15 21.10
C LEU A 28 -15.25 32.61 20.08
N ARG A 29 -15.04 32.84 18.78
CA ARG A 29 -16.00 32.59 17.69
C ARG A 29 -16.15 31.10 17.35
N LEU A 30 -16.41 30.25 18.35
CA LEU A 30 -16.30 28.80 18.25
C LEU A 30 -17.66 28.10 18.09
N ASP A 31 -17.66 27.02 17.30
CA ASP A 31 -18.78 26.08 17.23
C ASP A 31 -18.47 24.83 18.06
N ILE A 32 -19.06 24.74 19.25
CA ILE A 32 -18.79 23.66 20.21
C ILE A 32 -19.03 22.25 19.64
N PRO A 33 -20.14 21.97 18.92
CA PRO A 33 -20.33 20.65 18.33
C PRO A 33 -19.21 20.26 17.35
N LEU A 34 -18.74 21.21 16.53
CA LEU A 34 -17.65 20.98 15.60
C LEU A 34 -16.33 20.75 16.34
N VAL A 35 -15.99 21.60 17.32
CA VAL A 35 -14.78 21.42 18.15
C VAL A 35 -14.80 20.06 18.85
N ALA A 36 -15.92 19.67 19.46
CA ALA A 36 -16.05 18.39 20.15
C ALA A 36 -15.81 17.22 19.20
N ALA A 37 -16.44 17.21 18.02
CA ALA A 37 -16.27 16.14 17.04
C ALA A 37 -14.83 16.06 16.49
N LEU A 38 -14.19 17.21 16.23
CA LEU A 38 -12.79 17.26 15.78
C LEU A 38 -11.82 16.78 16.87
N SER A 39 -12.06 17.16 18.13
CA SER A 39 -11.28 16.67 19.27
C SER A 39 -11.45 15.16 19.48
N THR A 40 -12.66 14.63 19.30
CA THR A 40 -12.91 13.18 19.34
C THR A 40 -12.13 12.46 18.25
N LEU A 41 -12.17 12.94 17.00
CA LEU A 41 -11.37 12.36 15.92
C LEU A 41 -9.87 12.42 16.21
N ALA A 42 -9.36 13.54 16.71
CA ALA A 42 -7.96 13.68 17.05
C ALA A 42 -7.53 12.73 18.18
N ALA A 43 -8.38 12.54 19.19
CA ALA A 43 -8.14 11.60 20.28
C ALA A 43 -8.11 10.15 19.78
N VAL A 44 -9.11 9.75 18.98
CA VAL A 44 -9.12 8.44 18.31
C VAL A 44 -7.86 8.29 17.45
N GLY A 45 -7.51 9.31 16.68
CA GLY A 45 -6.29 9.35 15.86
C GLY A 45 -5.03 9.04 16.65
N LEU A 46 -4.84 9.67 17.82
CA LEU A 46 -3.68 9.40 18.68
C LEU A 46 -3.66 7.97 19.24
N VAL A 47 -4.83 7.43 19.60
CA VAL A 47 -4.94 6.04 20.11
C VAL A 47 -4.56 5.02 19.03
N ILE A 48 -5.02 5.23 17.80
CA ILE A 48 -4.70 4.34 16.68
C ILE A 48 -3.25 4.52 16.24
N LEU A 49 -2.76 5.75 16.24
CA LEU A 49 -1.38 6.04 15.89
C LEU A 49 -0.38 5.40 16.87
N TYR A 50 -0.76 5.23 18.14
CA TYR A 50 0.04 4.45 19.09
C TYR A 50 0.23 3.02 18.62
N SER A 51 -0.86 2.38 18.19
CA SER A 51 -0.86 0.99 17.76
C SER A 51 -0.15 0.83 16.41
N ALA A 52 -0.50 1.67 15.43
CA ALA A 52 0.13 1.71 14.11
C ALA A 52 1.62 2.07 14.17
N GLY A 53 2.07 2.73 15.25
CA GLY A 53 3.46 3.10 15.48
C GLY A 53 4.25 2.08 16.32
N GLY A 54 3.74 0.86 16.54
CA GLY A 54 4.45 -0.17 17.30
C GLY A 54 4.65 0.18 18.78
N ALA A 55 3.70 0.89 19.39
CA ALA A 55 3.77 1.38 20.78
C ALA A 55 4.91 2.38 21.07
N HIS A 56 5.48 3.03 20.06
CA HIS A 56 6.49 4.09 20.25
C HIS A 56 5.86 5.45 20.58
N LEU A 57 6.19 5.99 21.76
CA LEU A 57 5.70 7.30 22.23
C LEU A 57 6.19 8.50 21.39
N GLU A 58 7.28 8.35 20.65
CA GLU A 58 7.84 9.44 19.85
C GLU A 58 6.90 9.89 18.71
N LEU A 59 6.19 8.95 18.09
CA LEU A 59 5.26 9.26 17.00
C LEU A 59 4.04 10.05 17.52
N ILE A 60 3.54 9.67 18.70
CA ILE A 60 2.46 10.37 19.40
C ILE A 60 2.88 11.77 19.78
N THR A 61 4.06 11.95 20.38
CA THR A 61 4.51 13.28 20.83
C THR A 61 4.65 14.23 19.65
N ARG A 62 5.23 13.77 18.54
CA ARG A 62 5.33 14.54 17.28
C ARG A 62 3.95 14.90 16.70
N GLN A 63 3.00 13.95 16.67
CA GLN A 63 1.65 14.21 16.17
C GLN A 63 0.83 15.10 17.12
N GLY A 64 0.96 14.89 18.43
CA GLY A 64 0.33 15.70 19.47
C GLY A 64 0.74 17.17 19.35
N LEU A 65 2.03 17.45 19.17
CA LEU A 65 2.52 18.80 18.91
C LEU A 65 1.88 19.42 17.66
N ARG A 66 1.77 18.66 16.55
CA ARG A 66 1.13 19.14 15.31
C ARG A 66 -0.36 19.39 15.48
N LEU A 67 -1.06 18.55 16.22
CA LEU A 67 -2.47 18.75 16.58
C LEU A 67 -2.64 20.00 17.44
N THR A 68 -1.75 20.23 18.42
CA THR A 68 -1.76 21.46 19.23
C THR A 68 -1.52 22.71 18.37
N ILE A 69 -0.54 22.68 17.46
CA ILE A 69 -0.30 23.77 16.50
C ILE A 69 -1.53 23.98 15.60
N GLY A 70 -2.09 22.90 15.05
CA GLY A 70 -3.29 22.94 14.22
C GLY A 70 -4.49 23.54 14.95
N LEU A 71 -4.75 23.11 16.20
CA LEU A 71 -5.78 23.69 17.05
C LEU A 71 -5.54 25.19 17.29
N GLY A 72 -4.29 25.60 17.55
CA GLY A 72 -3.93 27.01 17.65
C GLY A 72 -4.28 27.79 16.37
N VAL A 73 -3.93 27.26 15.20
CA VAL A 73 -4.27 27.85 13.89
C VAL A 73 -5.78 27.91 13.67
N MET A 74 -6.53 26.86 14.01
CA MET A 74 -7.99 26.84 13.95
C MET A 74 -8.59 27.96 14.80
N LEU A 75 -8.13 28.10 16.04
CA LEU A 75 -8.61 29.14 16.96
C LEU A 75 -8.30 30.53 16.41
N LEU A 76 -7.07 30.78 15.93
CA LEU A 76 -6.69 32.06 15.35
C LEU A 76 -7.55 32.43 14.12
N ILE A 77 -7.73 31.49 13.19
CA ILE A 77 -8.51 31.72 11.97
C ILE A 77 -10.00 31.89 12.28
N ALA A 78 -10.54 31.18 13.27
CA ALA A 78 -11.92 31.34 13.72
C ALA A 78 -12.23 32.78 14.18
N GLN A 79 -11.22 33.51 14.68
CA GLN A 79 -11.38 34.90 15.09
C GLN A 79 -11.40 35.90 13.91
N ILE A 80 -10.91 35.50 12.73
CA ILE A 80 -10.84 36.37 11.54
C ILE A 80 -12.23 36.50 10.91
N PRO A 81 -12.82 37.70 10.78
CA PRO A 81 -14.15 37.87 10.18
C PRO A 81 -14.18 37.38 8.72
N ALA A 82 -15.30 36.79 8.29
CA ALA A 82 -15.43 36.22 6.95
C ALA A 82 -15.30 37.27 5.83
N ARG A 83 -15.58 38.55 6.15
CA ARG A 83 -15.34 39.68 5.25
C ARG A 83 -13.86 39.83 4.86
N ASN A 84 -12.95 39.61 5.80
CA ASN A 84 -11.51 39.70 5.54
C ASN A 84 -11.06 38.52 4.67
N LEU A 85 -11.57 37.31 4.96
CA LEU A 85 -11.33 36.14 4.13
C LEU A 85 -11.74 36.40 2.68
N LYS A 86 -12.93 36.99 2.46
CA LYS A 86 -13.41 37.40 1.13
C LYS A 86 -12.48 38.42 0.46
N ALA A 87 -11.98 39.42 1.20
CA ALA A 87 -11.09 40.43 0.64
C ALA A 87 -9.72 39.85 0.26
N TRP A 88 -9.24 38.83 0.98
CA TRP A 88 -7.94 38.20 0.76
C TRP A 88 -7.96 37.10 -0.30
N SER A 89 -9.12 36.54 -0.67
CA SER A 89 -9.20 35.40 -1.60
C SER A 89 -8.42 35.58 -2.91
N PRO A 90 -8.53 36.71 -3.64
CA PRO A 90 -7.77 36.88 -4.89
C PRO A 90 -6.25 36.93 -4.64
N TRP A 91 -5.83 37.63 -3.60
CA TRP A 91 -4.42 37.76 -3.23
C TRP A 91 -3.80 36.43 -2.84
N LEU A 92 -4.52 35.65 -2.02
CA LEU A 92 -4.10 34.31 -1.62
C LEU A 92 -4.04 33.37 -2.83
N TYR A 93 -4.96 33.49 -3.78
CA TYR A 93 -4.96 32.69 -5.00
C TYR A 93 -3.75 32.99 -5.87
N PHE A 94 -3.47 34.25 -6.18
CA PHE A 94 -2.30 34.61 -6.98
C PHE A 94 -0.99 34.26 -6.26
N ALA A 95 -0.89 34.50 -4.95
CA ALA A 95 0.26 34.08 -4.16
C ALA A 95 0.45 32.56 -4.18
N GLY A 96 -0.63 31.78 -4.05
CA GLY A 96 -0.61 30.33 -4.15
C GLY A 96 -0.16 29.83 -5.53
N MET A 97 -0.63 30.47 -6.61
CA MET A 97 -0.18 30.16 -7.97
C MET A 97 1.32 30.44 -8.17
N ILE A 98 1.82 31.56 -7.63
CA ILE A 98 3.26 31.89 -7.66
C ILE A 98 4.06 30.85 -6.87
N LEU A 99 3.58 30.41 -5.71
CA LEU A 99 4.24 29.38 -4.92
C LEU A 99 4.24 28.01 -5.61
N LEU A 100 3.14 27.62 -6.28
CA LEU A 100 3.10 26.41 -7.08
C LEU A 100 4.10 26.47 -8.24
N LEU A 101 4.20 27.62 -8.91
CA LEU A 101 5.19 27.84 -9.95
C LEU A 101 6.62 27.78 -9.37
N ALA A 102 6.85 28.38 -8.21
CA ALA A 102 8.15 28.34 -7.54
C ALA A 102 8.59 26.92 -7.18
N VAL A 103 7.66 26.02 -6.82
CA VAL A 103 7.97 24.60 -6.59
C VAL A 103 8.56 23.95 -7.83
N MET A 104 8.13 24.31 -9.04
CA MET A 104 8.67 23.74 -10.28
C MET A 104 10.15 24.08 -10.50
N PHE A 105 10.61 25.23 -10.00
CA PHE A 105 12.00 25.70 -10.18
C PHE A 105 12.90 25.44 -8.96
N PHE A 106 12.34 25.53 -7.75
CA PHE A 106 13.10 25.52 -6.48
C PHE A 106 12.65 24.42 -5.50
N GLY A 107 11.80 23.49 -5.95
CA GLY A 107 11.28 22.43 -5.11
C GLY A 107 12.34 21.37 -4.75
N GLU A 108 12.28 20.89 -3.52
CA GLU A 108 13.10 19.76 -3.06
C GLU A 108 12.47 18.43 -3.52
N VAL A 109 13.28 17.52 -4.08
CA VAL A 109 12.83 16.18 -4.48
C VAL A 109 12.85 15.27 -3.24
N SER A 110 11.67 14.79 -2.85
CA SER A 110 11.51 13.84 -1.73
C SER A 110 10.64 12.66 -2.18
N LYS A 111 11.06 11.43 -1.90
CA LYS A 111 10.36 10.19 -2.32
C LYS A 111 9.99 10.19 -3.83
N GLY A 112 10.87 10.71 -4.68
CA GLY A 112 10.66 10.77 -6.14
C GLY A 112 9.71 11.86 -6.65
N ALA A 113 9.23 12.79 -5.80
CA ALA A 113 8.37 13.90 -6.22
C ALA A 113 8.85 15.27 -5.71
N GLN A 114 8.78 16.28 -6.58
CA GLN A 114 9.15 17.67 -6.30
C GLN A 114 7.91 18.46 -5.87
N ARG A 115 7.63 18.49 -4.56
CA ARG A 115 6.39 19.06 -4.00
C ARG A 115 6.60 20.07 -2.87
N TRP A 116 7.80 20.11 -2.30
CA TRP A 116 8.08 20.82 -1.07
C TRP A 116 9.03 21.99 -1.33
N LEU A 117 8.75 23.13 -0.68
CA LEU A 117 9.68 24.24 -0.56
C LEU A 117 10.35 24.16 0.82
N ASN A 118 11.68 24.10 0.82
CA ASN A 118 12.46 24.15 2.05
C ASN A 118 12.79 25.61 2.38
N LEU A 119 12.14 26.16 3.40
CA LEU A 119 12.35 27.54 3.86
C LEU A 119 13.47 27.64 4.93
N GLY A 120 14.32 26.61 5.02
CA GLY A 120 15.41 26.47 6.00
C GLY A 120 14.92 26.02 7.38
N VAL A 121 13.86 26.64 7.91
CA VAL A 121 13.31 26.33 9.25
C VAL A 121 12.10 25.38 9.18
N LEU A 122 11.37 25.40 8.06
CA LEU A 122 10.17 24.58 7.87
C LEU A 122 10.06 24.13 6.42
N ARG A 123 9.61 22.89 6.21
CA ARG A 123 9.18 22.40 4.89
C ARG A 123 7.71 22.75 4.68
N PHE A 124 7.41 23.47 3.61
CA PHE A 124 6.08 23.94 3.27
C PHE A 124 5.63 23.36 1.92
N GLN A 125 4.39 22.89 1.85
CA GLN A 125 3.80 22.32 0.64
C GLN A 125 2.69 23.27 0.11
N PRO A 126 2.95 24.06 -0.95
CA PRO A 126 1.97 25.02 -1.45
C PRO A 126 0.65 24.40 -1.94
N SER A 127 0.68 23.17 -2.45
CA SER A 127 -0.50 22.46 -2.92
C SER A 127 -1.53 22.19 -1.80
N GLU A 128 -1.08 22.06 -0.55
CA GLU A 128 -1.96 21.93 0.62
C GLU A 128 -2.81 23.19 0.82
N LEU A 129 -2.19 24.37 0.74
CA LEU A 129 -2.89 25.65 0.87
C LEU A 129 -3.96 25.84 -0.21
N MET A 130 -3.72 25.33 -1.42
CA MET A 130 -4.65 25.46 -2.54
C MET A 130 -5.98 24.74 -2.31
N LYS A 131 -6.04 23.75 -1.41
CA LYS A 131 -7.31 23.11 -1.00
C LYS A 131 -8.29 24.12 -0.39
N LEU A 132 -7.77 25.18 0.23
CA LEU A 132 -8.55 26.24 0.85
C LEU A 132 -8.75 27.41 -0.11
N VAL A 133 -7.69 27.78 -0.82
CA VAL A 133 -7.65 29.02 -1.60
C VAL A 133 -8.44 28.92 -2.90
N VAL A 134 -8.47 27.77 -3.57
CA VAL A 134 -9.26 27.57 -4.79
C VAL A 134 -10.76 27.75 -4.54
N PRO A 135 -11.41 27.07 -3.58
CA PRO A 135 -12.81 27.31 -3.28
C PRO A 135 -13.06 28.74 -2.77
N MET A 136 -12.12 29.37 -2.06
CA MET A 136 -12.20 30.79 -1.69
C MET A 136 -12.26 31.70 -2.92
N MET A 137 -11.42 31.46 -3.94
CA MET A 137 -11.39 32.25 -5.16
C MET A 137 -12.67 32.08 -5.99
N VAL A 138 -13.15 30.84 -6.13
CA VAL A 138 -14.41 30.54 -6.83
C VAL A 138 -15.60 31.17 -6.10
N ALA A 139 -15.67 31.04 -4.77
CA ALA A 139 -16.71 31.67 -3.97
C ALA A 139 -16.66 33.20 -4.09
N TRP A 140 -15.46 33.80 -4.07
CA TRP A 140 -15.26 35.24 -4.27
C TRP A 140 -15.75 35.69 -5.64
N TYR A 141 -15.41 34.93 -6.69
CA TYR A 141 -15.86 35.18 -8.05
C TYR A 141 -17.41 35.16 -8.12
N PHE A 142 -18.07 34.17 -7.53
CA PHE A 142 -19.54 34.11 -7.61
C PHE A 142 -20.27 35.05 -6.62
N ALA A 143 -19.62 35.53 -5.56
CA ALA A 143 -20.28 36.27 -4.48
C ALA A 143 -21.00 37.57 -4.90
N GLY A 144 -20.60 38.20 -6.01
CA GLY A 144 -21.20 39.44 -6.52
C GLY A 144 -22.00 39.28 -7.80
N ARG A 145 -22.22 38.04 -8.26
CA ARG A 145 -22.83 37.73 -9.56
C ARG A 145 -24.20 37.08 -9.38
N SER A 146 -25.04 37.14 -10.41
CA SER A 146 -26.33 36.44 -10.43
C SER A 146 -26.11 34.93 -10.42
N LEU A 147 -26.78 34.22 -9.51
CA LEU A 147 -26.82 32.76 -9.45
C LEU A 147 -28.17 32.30 -10.00
N PRO A 148 -28.24 31.35 -10.95
CA PRO A 148 -27.14 30.57 -11.52
C PRO A 148 -26.26 31.35 -12.53
N PRO A 149 -24.97 30.99 -12.69
CA PRO A 149 -24.04 31.69 -13.57
C PRO A 149 -24.29 31.37 -15.06
N ARG A 150 -23.89 32.30 -15.93
CA ARG A 150 -23.86 32.07 -17.39
C ARG A 150 -22.75 31.07 -17.76
N TYR A 151 -22.88 30.37 -18.88
CA TYR A 151 -21.91 29.36 -19.33
C TYR A 151 -20.47 29.87 -19.42
N TRP A 152 -20.24 31.11 -19.89
CA TRP A 152 -18.89 31.70 -19.92
C TRP A 152 -18.34 31.98 -18.51
N GLN A 153 -19.20 32.31 -17.56
CA GLN A 153 -18.79 32.53 -16.16
C GLN A 153 -18.42 31.21 -15.50
N ALA A 154 -19.15 30.13 -15.83
CA ALA A 154 -18.80 28.78 -15.43
C ALA A 154 -17.46 28.35 -16.08
N GLY A 155 -17.24 28.66 -17.35
CA GLY A 155 -15.96 28.40 -18.04
C GLY A 155 -14.77 29.14 -17.41
N LEU A 156 -14.94 30.41 -17.02
CA LEU A 156 -13.88 31.15 -16.33
C LEU A 156 -13.60 30.60 -14.92
N ALA A 157 -14.65 30.22 -14.18
CA ALA A 157 -14.48 29.57 -12.88
C ALA A 157 -13.79 28.21 -13.02
N LEU A 158 -14.12 27.44 -14.06
CA LEU A 158 -13.44 26.19 -14.37
C LEU A 158 -11.96 26.43 -14.65
N LEU A 159 -11.60 27.47 -15.40
CA LEU A 159 -10.19 27.82 -15.64
C LEU A 159 -9.45 28.14 -14.34
N MET A 160 -10.09 28.86 -13.41
CA MET A 160 -9.53 29.14 -12.08
C MET A 160 -9.29 27.87 -11.25
N VAL A 161 -10.05 26.79 -11.49
CA VAL A 161 -9.84 25.49 -10.84
C VAL A 161 -8.80 24.66 -11.59
N ALA A 162 -8.89 24.61 -12.92
CA ALA A 162 -8.04 23.79 -13.76
C ALA A 162 -6.56 24.22 -13.71
N ALA A 163 -6.28 25.52 -13.68
CA ALA A 163 -4.90 26.04 -13.64
C ALA A 163 -4.06 25.48 -12.47
N PRO A 164 -4.48 25.61 -11.19
CA PRO A 164 -3.73 25.01 -10.08
C PRO A 164 -3.74 23.49 -10.10
N VAL A 165 -4.83 22.85 -10.53
CA VAL A 165 -4.90 21.38 -10.63
C VAL A 165 -3.86 20.84 -11.61
N MET A 166 -3.66 21.49 -12.76
CA MET A 166 -2.64 21.11 -13.73
C MET A 166 -1.23 21.26 -13.15
N PHE A 167 -0.93 22.38 -12.49
CA PHE A 167 0.37 22.58 -11.83
C PHE A 167 0.65 21.53 -10.75
N ILE A 168 -0.35 21.15 -9.96
CA ILE A 168 -0.19 20.13 -8.91
C ILE A 168 -0.02 18.73 -9.53
N ALA A 169 -0.75 18.43 -10.61
CA ALA A 169 -0.61 17.16 -11.35
C ALA A 169 0.79 17.00 -11.97
N GLU A 170 1.41 18.08 -12.44
CA GLU A 170 2.79 18.09 -12.91
C GLU A 170 3.84 17.90 -11.80
N GLN A 171 3.48 18.15 -10.53
CA GLN A 171 4.31 17.92 -9.32
C GLN A 171 4.19 16.48 -8.77
N PRO A 172 4.04 15.50 -9.68
CA PRO A 172 3.47 14.17 -9.42
C PRO A 172 2.40 14.00 -8.32
N ASP A 173 1.61 15.01 -7.94
CA ASP A 173 0.72 14.98 -6.75
C ASP A 173 -0.77 14.81 -7.12
N LEU A 174 -1.10 13.64 -7.68
CA LEU A 174 -2.46 13.35 -8.16
C LEU A 174 -3.52 13.39 -7.04
N GLY A 175 -3.18 12.96 -5.83
CA GLY A 175 -4.11 12.98 -4.69
C GLY A 175 -4.50 14.41 -4.31
N THR A 176 -3.53 15.31 -4.18
CA THR A 176 -3.84 16.72 -3.88
C THR A 176 -4.54 17.41 -5.04
N ALA A 177 -4.17 17.10 -6.30
CA ALA A 177 -4.84 17.63 -7.48
C ALA A 177 -6.34 17.27 -7.50
N LEU A 178 -6.68 16.01 -7.18
CA LEU A 178 -8.07 15.56 -7.05
C LEU A 178 -8.82 16.32 -5.94
N LEU A 179 -8.22 16.49 -4.76
CA LEU A 179 -8.85 17.20 -3.65
C LEU A 179 -9.08 18.69 -3.97
N VAL A 180 -8.09 19.37 -4.53
CA VAL A 180 -8.20 20.79 -4.95
C VAL A 180 -9.25 20.95 -6.06
N GLY A 181 -9.23 20.05 -7.05
CA GLY A 181 -10.21 20.04 -8.14
C GLY A 181 -11.63 19.84 -7.63
N SER A 182 -11.84 18.87 -6.74
CA SER A 182 -13.15 18.59 -6.14
C SER A 182 -13.66 19.79 -5.32
N ALA A 183 -12.80 20.44 -4.54
CA ALA A 183 -13.15 21.64 -3.76
C ALA A 183 -13.63 22.80 -4.63
N GLY A 184 -12.90 23.10 -5.71
CA GLY A 184 -13.31 24.09 -6.71
C GLY A 184 -14.60 23.71 -7.43
N ALA A 185 -14.73 22.45 -7.86
CA ALA A 185 -15.90 21.94 -8.54
C ALA A 185 -17.16 22.03 -7.66
N PHE A 186 -17.08 21.72 -6.36
CA PHE A 186 -18.19 21.90 -5.44
C PHE A 186 -18.57 23.38 -5.29
N ALA A 187 -17.61 24.30 -5.24
CA ALA A 187 -17.93 25.72 -5.21
C ALA A 187 -18.68 26.17 -6.49
N ILE A 188 -18.30 25.65 -7.67
CA ILE A 188 -19.00 25.89 -8.94
C ILE A 188 -20.40 25.26 -8.92
N PHE A 189 -20.54 24.01 -8.46
CA PHE A 189 -21.81 23.31 -8.36
C PHE A 189 -22.78 24.03 -7.44
N LEU A 190 -22.32 24.44 -6.25
CA LEU A 190 -23.12 25.17 -5.27
C LEU A 190 -23.53 26.57 -5.75
N ALA A 191 -22.81 27.14 -6.72
CA ALA A 191 -23.21 28.38 -7.40
C ALA A 191 -24.45 28.19 -8.30
N GLY A 192 -24.93 26.96 -8.48
CA GLY A 192 -26.16 26.65 -9.23
C GLY A 192 -25.92 26.27 -10.69
N VAL A 193 -24.68 25.90 -11.06
CA VAL A 193 -24.42 25.28 -12.37
C VAL A 193 -25.21 23.98 -12.47
N SER A 194 -25.85 23.72 -13.62
CA SER A 194 -26.69 22.54 -13.79
C SER A 194 -25.85 21.26 -13.59
N TRP A 195 -26.38 20.33 -12.80
CA TRP A 195 -25.74 19.03 -12.59
C TRP A 195 -25.56 18.27 -13.91
N GLN A 196 -26.41 18.53 -14.90
CA GLN A 196 -26.30 18.01 -16.26
C GLN A 196 -25.04 18.52 -16.97
N LEU A 197 -24.67 19.80 -16.82
CA LEU A 197 -23.45 20.32 -17.41
C LEU A 197 -22.22 19.71 -16.73
N LEU A 198 -22.23 19.59 -15.40
CA LEU A 198 -21.16 18.90 -14.67
C LEU A 198 -21.07 17.43 -15.06
N ALA A 199 -22.20 16.72 -15.16
CA ALA A 199 -22.24 15.35 -15.61
C ALA A 199 -21.75 15.21 -17.05
N ALA A 200 -22.17 16.10 -17.96
CA ALA A 200 -21.72 16.11 -19.35
C ALA A 200 -20.21 16.37 -19.46
N MET A 201 -19.65 17.26 -18.63
CA MET A 201 -18.22 17.52 -18.58
C MET A 201 -17.43 16.33 -18.02
N SER A 202 -17.90 15.73 -16.92
CA SER A 202 -17.30 14.51 -16.36
C SER A 202 -17.36 13.36 -17.36
N LEU A 203 -18.49 13.19 -18.05
CA LEU A 203 -18.68 12.17 -19.09
C LEU A 203 -17.79 12.44 -20.31
N SER A 204 -17.61 13.71 -20.70
CA SER A 204 -16.69 14.10 -21.78
C SER A 204 -15.24 13.83 -21.40
N GLY A 205 -14.86 14.08 -20.14
CA GLY A 205 -13.55 13.71 -19.59
C GLY A 205 -13.33 12.20 -19.60
N LEU A 206 -14.35 11.42 -19.20
CA LEU A 206 -14.32 9.95 -19.25
C LEU A 206 -14.27 9.42 -20.69
N ALA A 207 -15.03 10.00 -21.61
CA ALA A 207 -15.01 9.66 -23.02
C ALA A 207 -13.66 9.99 -23.67
N SER A 208 -12.94 10.97 -23.11
CA SER A 208 -11.56 11.30 -23.49
C SER A 208 -10.52 10.37 -22.86
N ALA A 209 -10.92 9.41 -22.00
CA ALA A 209 -9.98 8.52 -21.31
C ALA A 209 -9.05 7.73 -22.26
N PRO A 210 -9.49 7.19 -23.42
CA PRO A 210 -8.58 6.52 -24.36
C PRO A 210 -7.49 7.46 -24.91
N LEU A 211 -7.83 8.73 -25.11
CA LEU A 211 -6.89 9.76 -25.54
C LEU A 211 -5.92 10.11 -24.39
N LEU A 212 -6.47 10.35 -23.19
CA LEU A 212 -5.70 10.67 -22.00
C LEU A 212 -4.72 9.55 -21.63
N TRP A 213 -5.08 8.28 -21.88
CA TRP A 213 -4.22 7.12 -21.64
C TRP A 213 -2.86 7.20 -22.34
N HIS A 214 -2.81 7.80 -23.53
CA HIS A 214 -1.56 7.99 -24.28
C HIS A 214 -0.66 9.06 -23.69
N PHE A 215 -1.22 10.00 -22.92
CA PHE A 215 -0.48 11.08 -22.25
C PHE A 215 -0.14 10.76 -20.79
N LEU A 216 -0.66 9.66 -20.23
CA LEU A 216 -0.33 9.21 -18.89
C LEU A 216 1.11 8.70 -18.83
N ARG A 217 1.85 9.16 -17.82
CA ARG A 217 3.18 8.63 -17.50
C ARG A 217 3.07 7.19 -17.02
N ASP A 218 4.15 6.41 -17.14
CA ASP A 218 4.16 4.98 -16.78
C ASP A 218 3.65 4.71 -15.36
N TYR A 219 4.11 5.49 -14.37
CA TYR A 219 3.64 5.33 -12.98
C TYR A 219 2.14 5.64 -12.79
N GLN A 220 1.55 6.50 -13.63
CA GLN A 220 0.13 6.84 -13.55
C GLN A 220 -0.72 5.71 -14.14
N ARG A 221 -0.27 5.14 -15.26
CA ARG A 221 -0.88 3.95 -15.85
C ARG A 221 -0.80 2.76 -14.90
N GLN A 222 0.37 2.55 -14.28
CA GLN A 222 0.57 1.49 -13.32
C GLN A 222 -0.39 1.62 -12.13
N ARG A 223 -0.61 2.82 -11.56
CA ARG A 223 -1.62 3.01 -10.48
C ARG A 223 -3.05 2.67 -10.88
N ILE A 224 -3.44 2.91 -12.12
CA ILE A 224 -4.78 2.55 -12.62
C ILE A 224 -4.86 1.04 -12.85
N LEU A 225 -3.85 0.44 -13.49
CA LEU A 225 -3.77 -0.99 -13.75
C LEU A 225 -3.72 -1.79 -12.44
N THR A 226 -2.90 -1.38 -11.47
CA THR A 226 -2.82 -1.97 -10.13
C THR A 226 -4.12 -1.82 -9.33
N MET A 227 -4.97 -0.82 -9.61
CA MET A 227 -6.29 -0.74 -8.96
C MET A 227 -7.27 -1.74 -9.58
N LEU A 228 -7.29 -1.83 -10.91
CA LEU A 228 -8.20 -2.71 -11.66
C LEU A 228 -7.82 -4.18 -11.49
N ASP A 229 -6.52 -4.44 -11.45
CA ASP A 229 -5.92 -5.75 -11.30
C ASP A 229 -4.70 -5.66 -10.36
N PRO A 230 -4.94 -5.62 -9.03
CA PRO A 230 -3.87 -5.62 -8.04
C PRO A 230 -3.03 -6.90 -8.06
N GLU A 231 -3.54 -7.99 -8.66
CA GLU A 231 -2.93 -9.32 -8.66
C GLU A 231 -1.81 -9.46 -9.70
N ASN A 232 -1.79 -8.59 -10.73
CA ASN A 232 -0.71 -8.53 -11.73
C ASN A 232 0.63 -8.01 -11.19
N ASP A 233 0.64 -7.28 -10.07
CA ASP A 233 1.87 -6.82 -9.39
C ASP A 233 1.77 -7.08 -7.88
N PRO A 234 1.74 -8.37 -7.48
CA PRO A 234 1.41 -8.80 -6.12
C PRO A 234 2.53 -8.53 -5.11
N LEU A 235 3.74 -8.23 -5.59
CA LEU A 235 4.92 -7.91 -4.77
C LEU A 235 5.30 -6.42 -4.81
N GLY A 236 4.71 -5.65 -5.74
CA GLY A 236 4.94 -4.21 -5.89
C GLY A 236 3.77 -3.37 -5.39
N ALA A 237 3.18 -2.55 -6.26
CA ALA A 237 2.14 -1.60 -5.85
C ALA A 237 0.81 -2.27 -5.45
N GLY A 238 0.54 -3.49 -5.96
CA GLY A 238 -0.67 -4.26 -5.69
C GLY A 238 -0.69 -4.90 -4.31
N TYR A 239 0.50 -5.31 -3.82
CA TYR A 239 0.70 -5.88 -2.48
C TYR A 239 0.02 -5.05 -1.38
N HIS A 240 0.22 -3.73 -1.43
CA HIS A 240 -0.27 -2.81 -0.41
C HIS A 240 -1.79 -2.70 -0.37
N ILE A 241 -2.44 -2.75 -1.53
CA ILE A 241 -3.91 -2.73 -1.63
C ILE A 241 -4.46 -4.06 -1.11
N ILE A 242 -3.83 -5.18 -1.47
CA ILE A 242 -4.23 -6.52 -1.04
C ILE A 242 -4.11 -6.65 0.48
N GLN A 243 -2.96 -6.30 1.07
CA GLN A 243 -2.76 -6.34 2.53
C GLN A 243 -3.74 -5.44 3.28
N SER A 244 -4.04 -4.27 2.72
CA SER A 244 -5.04 -3.37 3.28
C SER A 244 -6.44 -3.98 3.31
N LYS A 245 -6.85 -4.67 2.23
CA LYS A 245 -8.12 -5.40 2.19
C LYS A 245 -8.15 -6.56 3.18
N ILE A 246 -7.08 -7.34 3.28
CA ILE A 246 -6.95 -8.45 4.24
C ILE A 246 -7.04 -7.94 5.67
N ALA A 247 -6.32 -6.86 6.00
CA ALA A 247 -6.35 -6.26 7.34
C ALA A 247 -7.78 -5.85 7.73
N ILE A 248 -8.49 -5.12 6.85
CA ILE A 248 -9.90 -4.74 7.07
C ILE A 248 -10.79 -5.97 7.23
N GLY A 249 -10.66 -6.97 6.35
CA GLY A 249 -11.47 -8.18 6.39
C GLY A 249 -11.24 -9.00 7.66
N SER A 250 -9.98 -9.12 8.10
CA SER A 250 -9.59 -9.88 9.28
C SER A 250 -10.10 -9.29 10.60
N GLY A 251 -10.50 -8.01 10.61
CA GLY A 251 -11.13 -7.39 11.77
C GLY A 251 -12.53 -7.91 12.07
N GLY A 252 -13.23 -8.52 11.11
CA GLY A 252 -14.60 -9.02 11.32
C GLY A 252 -15.55 -7.95 11.88
N LEU A 253 -16.56 -8.36 12.66
CA LEU A 253 -17.54 -7.43 13.23
C LEU A 253 -17.00 -6.59 14.40
N TYR A 254 -16.19 -7.20 15.26
CA TYR A 254 -15.79 -6.63 16.55
C TYR A 254 -14.33 -6.16 16.62
N GLY A 255 -13.51 -6.51 15.63
CA GLY A 255 -12.08 -6.25 15.62
C GLY A 255 -11.27 -7.34 16.31
N LYS A 256 -9.97 -7.36 16.05
CA LYS A 256 -9.02 -8.22 16.77
C LYS A 256 -8.68 -7.70 18.17
N GLY A 257 -9.05 -6.45 18.48
CA GLY A 257 -8.70 -5.76 19.71
C GLY A 257 -7.51 -4.81 19.52
N TRP A 258 -7.50 -3.74 20.30
CA TRP A 258 -6.42 -2.74 20.29
C TRP A 258 -5.06 -3.42 20.55
N LEU A 259 -4.04 -3.08 19.74
CA LEU A 259 -2.70 -3.69 19.76
C LEU A 259 -2.64 -5.19 19.40
N ASN A 260 -3.71 -5.79 18.89
CA ASN A 260 -3.74 -7.19 18.47
C ASN A 260 -3.87 -7.33 16.94
N GLY A 261 -3.61 -6.25 16.19
CA GLY A 261 -3.61 -6.28 14.74
C GLY A 261 -2.38 -7.02 14.20
N THR A 262 -2.62 -8.17 13.56
CA THR A 262 -1.57 -9.03 13.00
C THR A 262 -0.93 -8.42 11.76
N GLN A 263 -1.73 -7.80 10.88
CA GLN A 263 -1.26 -7.21 9.63
C GLN A 263 -0.60 -5.85 9.89
N SER A 264 -1.17 -5.11 10.82
CA SER A 264 -0.69 -3.80 11.21
C SER A 264 0.57 -3.82 12.08
N GLN A 265 0.85 -4.86 12.88
CA GLN A 265 2.06 -4.91 13.72
C GLN A 265 3.29 -5.52 13.03
N LEU A 266 3.11 -6.44 12.09
CA LEU A 266 4.18 -7.13 11.38
C LEU A 266 4.66 -6.40 10.09
N ASP A 267 4.47 -5.07 10.03
CA ASP A 267 4.93 -4.18 8.94
C ASP A 267 4.44 -4.53 7.51
N PHE A 268 3.36 -5.31 7.38
CA PHE A 268 2.76 -5.69 6.09
C PHE A 268 2.10 -4.52 5.32
N LEU A 269 1.78 -3.41 6.00
CA LEU A 269 1.19 -2.21 5.41
C LEU A 269 2.25 -1.10 5.26
N PRO A 270 2.50 -0.59 4.04
CA PRO A 270 3.42 0.53 3.88
C PRO A 270 2.81 1.74 4.54
N GLU A 271 3.63 2.58 5.17
CA GLU A 271 3.15 3.87 5.67
C GLU A 271 1.88 3.72 6.54
N ARG A 272 1.78 2.63 7.35
CA ARG A 272 0.63 2.28 8.22
C ARG A 272 0.16 3.42 9.11
N HIS A 273 1.05 4.35 9.42
CA HIS A 273 0.78 5.55 10.22
C HIS A 273 0.27 6.74 9.39
N THR A 274 0.43 6.77 8.06
CA THR A 274 -0.08 7.83 7.17
C THR A 274 -1.26 7.30 6.33
N ASP A 275 -1.02 6.83 5.11
CA ASP A 275 -2.05 6.59 4.09
C ASP A 275 -2.96 5.38 4.39
N PHE A 276 -2.44 4.36 5.08
CA PHE A 276 -3.14 3.09 5.35
C PHE A 276 -3.64 2.93 6.80
N ILE A 277 -3.65 4.00 7.59
CA ILE A 277 -4.07 3.93 9.01
C ILE A 277 -5.52 3.45 9.20
N PHE A 278 -6.37 3.64 8.18
CA PHE A 278 -7.74 3.15 8.19
C PHE A 278 -7.81 1.62 8.21
N ALA A 279 -6.87 0.93 7.55
CA ALA A 279 -6.80 -0.53 7.56
C ALA A 279 -6.44 -1.06 8.96
N VAL A 280 -5.50 -0.38 9.64
CA VAL A 280 -5.16 -0.66 11.04
C VAL A 280 -6.39 -0.50 11.94
N PHE A 281 -7.13 0.58 11.77
CA PHE A 281 -8.36 0.82 12.54
C PHE A 281 -9.42 -0.27 12.29
N GLY A 282 -9.62 -0.66 11.02
CA GLY A 282 -10.56 -1.71 10.63
C GLY A 282 -10.17 -3.08 11.19
N GLU A 283 -8.89 -3.41 11.21
CA GLU A 283 -8.38 -4.66 11.80
C GLU A 283 -8.62 -4.72 13.32
N GLU A 284 -8.29 -3.63 14.03
CA GLU A 284 -8.33 -3.62 15.50
C GLU A 284 -9.73 -3.44 16.09
N TRP A 285 -10.57 -2.62 15.47
CA TRP A 285 -11.89 -2.23 15.99
C TRP A 285 -13.06 -2.81 15.19
N GLY A 286 -12.77 -3.51 14.09
CA GLY A 286 -13.74 -4.20 13.26
C GLY A 286 -14.76 -3.28 12.62
N PHE A 287 -15.78 -3.90 12.02
CA PHE A 287 -16.86 -3.20 11.35
C PHE A 287 -17.60 -2.20 12.27
N MET A 288 -17.86 -2.56 13.52
CA MET A 288 -18.58 -1.68 14.47
C MET A 288 -17.79 -0.41 14.78
N GLY A 289 -16.46 -0.53 14.97
CA GLY A 289 -15.58 0.61 15.14
C GLY A 289 -15.57 1.51 13.92
N VAL A 290 -15.46 0.92 12.72
CA VAL A 290 -15.54 1.63 11.44
C VAL A 290 -16.85 2.41 11.30
N MET A 291 -17.99 1.81 11.62
CA MET A 291 -19.29 2.50 11.58
C MET A 291 -19.34 3.69 12.56
N LEU A 292 -18.85 3.52 13.78
CA LEU A 292 -18.80 4.61 14.76
C LEU A 292 -17.90 5.76 14.27
N LEU A 293 -16.75 5.44 13.70
CA LEU A 293 -15.84 6.42 13.13
C LEU A 293 -16.50 7.21 11.98
N LEU A 294 -17.17 6.51 11.06
CA LEU A 294 -17.91 7.13 9.96
C LEU A 294 -19.03 8.03 10.46
N LEU A 295 -19.72 7.69 11.56
CA LEU A 295 -20.72 8.55 12.18
C LEU A 295 -20.12 9.86 12.69
N VAL A 296 -18.91 9.82 13.28
CA VAL A 296 -18.22 11.04 13.71
C VAL A 296 -17.87 11.91 12.50
N TYR A 297 -17.29 11.34 11.43
CA TYR A 297 -17.02 12.07 10.18
C TYR A 297 -18.30 12.65 9.56
N ALA A 298 -19.37 11.86 9.49
CA ALA A 298 -20.67 12.29 9.00
C ALA A 298 -21.23 13.46 9.82
N SER A 299 -21.07 13.45 11.15
CA SER A 299 -21.52 14.54 12.02
C SER A 299 -20.80 15.87 11.73
N ILE A 300 -19.51 15.81 11.37
CA ILE A 300 -18.69 16.98 11.02
C ILE A 300 -19.13 17.54 9.67
N VAL A 301 -19.25 16.68 8.65
CA VAL A 301 -19.73 17.07 7.32
C VAL A 301 -21.13 17.67 7.42
N TRP A 302 -22.03 17.00 8.13
CA TRP A 302 -23.39 17.48 8.40
C TRP A 302 -23.38 18.85 9.06
N ARG A 303 -22.56 19.05 10.10
CA ARG A 303 -22.47 20.33 10.79
C ARG A 303 -21.94 21.44 9.88
N GLY A 304 -20.94 21.15 9.05
CA GLY A 304 -20.42 22.08 8.06
C GLY A 304 -21.46 22.49 7.01
N LEU A 305 -22.22 21.52 6.47
CA LEU A 305 -23.32 21.79 5.56
C LEU A 305 -24.45 22.60 6.21
N LEU A 306 -24.75 22.34 7.48
CA LEU A 306 -25.70 23.16 8.25
C LEU A 306 -25.24 24.61 8.39
N ILE A 307 -23.93 24.85 8.58
CA ILE A 307 -23.36 26.22 8.59
C ILE A 307 -23.55 26.88 7.22
N ALA A 308 -23.30 26.14 6.13
CA ALA A 308 -23.48 26.63 4.77
C ALA A 308 -24.94 27.04 4.51
N VAL A 309 -25.91 26.17 4.79
CA VAL A 309 -27.35 26.44 4.58
C VAL A 309 -27.84 27.62 5.42
N ARG A 310 -27.26 27.84 6.61
CA ARG A 310 -27.66 28.93 7.50
C ARG A 310 -27.03 30.29 7.15
N SER A 311 -25.99 30.29 6.32
CA SER A 311 -25.21 31.47 5.95
C SER A 311 -26.01 32.43 5.06
N GLN A 312 -25.89 33.73 5.33
CA GLN A 312 -26.63 34.78 4.63
C GLN A 312 -25.91 35.33 3.39
N ASP A 313 -24.57 35.46 3.43
CA ASP A 313 -23.76 35.91 2.28
C ASP A 313 -23.50 34.75 1.31
N SER A 314 -23.53 35.06 0.01
CA SER A 314 -23.24 34.08 -1.05
C SER A 314 -21.81 33.55 -0.93
N TYR A 315 -20.85 34.41 -0.59
CA TYR A 315 -19.46 34.00 -0.38
C TYR A 315 -19.34 32.92 0.70
N THR A 316 -19.89 33.18 1.89
CA THR A 316 -19.77 32.27 3.04
C THR A 316 -20.56 30.99 2.83
N ARG A 317 -21.72 31.06 2.16
CA ARG A 317 -22.51 29.88 1.80
C ARG A 317 -21.76 28.95 0.85
N LEU A 318 -21.20 29.48 -0.23
CA LEU A 318 -20.45 28.70 -1.22
C LEU A 318 -19.17 28.12 -0.60
N LEU A 319 -18.42 28.95 0.13
CA LEU A 319 -17.18 28.52 0.77
C LEU A 319 -17.44 27.43 1.83
N ALA A 320 -18.39 27.66 2.75
CA ALA A 320 -18.69 26.68 3.80
C ALA A 320 -19.18 25.34 3.21
N GLY A 321 -20.03 25.38 2.18
CA GLY A 321 -20.49 24.16 1.51
C GLY A 321 -19.36 23.43 0.81
N SER A 322 -18.52 24.15 0.07
CA SER A 322 -17.37 23.56 -0.64
C SER A 322 -16.36 22.94 0.31
N LEU A 323 -15.96 23.62 1.39
CA LEU A 323 -15.02 23.05 2.39
C LEU A 323 -15.59 21.80 3.07
N SER A 324 -16.89 21.79 3.38
CA SER A 324 -17.56 20.64 4.01
C SER A 324 -17.62 19.42 3.07
N LEU A 325 -17.94 19.64 1.80
CA LEU A 325 -17.94 18.59 0.78
C LEU A 325 -16.53 18.13 0.41
N SER A 326 -15.55 19.03 0.44
CA SER A 326 -14.13 18.69 0.22
C SER A 326 -13.62 17.78 1.33
N PHE A 327 -14.00 18.06 2.59
CA PHE A 327 -13.69 17.19 3.72
C PHE A 327 -14.32 15.79 3.56
N PHE A 328 -15.57 15.73 3.10
CA PHE A 328 -16.21 14.45 2.74
C PHE A 328 -15.42 13.69 1.67
N VAL A 329 -15.04 14.34 0.57
CA VAL A 329 -14.23 13.72 -0.49
C VAL A 329 -12.87 13.26 0.04
N TYR A 330 -12.27 14.01 0.96
CA TYR A 330 -11.02 13.62 1.60
C TYR A 330 -11.17 12.27 2.33
N VAL A 331 -12.19 12.14 3.18
CA VAL A 331 -12.49 10.90 3.90
C VAL A 331 -12.84 9.77 2.93
N PHE A 332 -13.70 10.05 1.95
CA PHE A 332 -14.14 9.06 0.96
C PHE A 332 -12.99 8.54 0.09
N VAL A 333 -12.09 9.42 -0.36
CA VAL A 333 -10.93 9.03 -1.18
C VAL A 333 -9.96 8.18 -0.39
N ASN A 334 -9.65 8.55 0.86
CA ASN A 334 -8.78 7.71 1.70
C ASN A 334 -9.40 6.33 1.95
N ILE A 335 -10.64 6.27 2.44
CA ILE A 335 -11.30 4.99 2.73
C ILE A 335 -11.50 4.15 1.47
N GLY A 336 -11.89 4.79 0.35
CA GLY A 336 -12.03 4.13 -0.95
C GLY A 336 -10.69 3.58 -1.46
N MET A 337 -9.60 4.32 -1.27
CA MET A 337 -8.26 3.84 -1.61
C MET A 337 -7.85 2.62 -0.77
N VAL A 338 -8.01 2.72 0.55
CA VAL A 338 -7.58 1.69 1.50
C VAL A 338 -8.43 0.42 1.39
N SER A 339 -9.72 0.55 1.05
CA SER A 339 -10.59 -0.60 0.72
C SER A 339 -10.40 -1.13 -0.72
N GLY A 340 -9.56 -0.47 -1.53
CA GLY A 340 -9.30 -0.82 -2.92
C GLY A 340 -10.46 -0.59 -3.89
N LEU A 341 -11.36 0.35 -3.57
CA LEU A 341 -12.40 0.88 -4.45
C LEU A 341 -11.88 2.01 -5.36
N LEU A 342 -10.79 2.67 -4.96
CA LEU A 342 -10.17 3.79 -5.67
C LEU A 342 -8.66 3.57 -5.82
N PRO A 343 -8.00 4.16 -6.83
CA PRO A 343 -6.57 3.96 -7.04
C PRO A 343 -5.76 4.64 -5.94
N VAL A 344 -4.58 4.10 -5.64
CA VAL A 344 -3.71 4.64 -4.58
C VAL A 344 -3.13 5.99 -4.98
N VAL A 345 -3.68 7.04 -4.37
CA VAL A 345 -3.35 8.44 -4.66
C VAL A 345 -2.50 9.11 -3.56
N GLY A 346 -2.30 8.45 -2.42
CA GLY A 346 -1.43 8.92 -1.33
C GLY A 346 -2.04 10.10 -0.56
N VAL A 347 -3.23 9.87 -0.01
CA VAL A 347 -4.06 10.88 0.65
C VAL A 347 -4.34 10.42 2.08
N PRO A 348 -3.82 11.10 3.14
CA PRO A 348 -3.94 10.63 4.52
C PRO A 348 -5.36 10.82 5.08
N LEU A 349 -5.83 9.92 5.95
CA LEU A 349 -7.12 10.04 6.60
C LEU A 349 -7.18 11.29 7.52
N PRO A 350 -8.13 12.21 7.33
CA PRO A 350 -8.15 13.47 8.07
C PRO A 350 -8.20 13.30 9.60
N LEU A 351 -7.27 13.95 10.30
CA LEU A 351 -7.12 13.97 11.78
C LEU A 351 -6.75 12.65 12.47
N ILE A 352 -6.75 11.54 11.74
CA ILE A 352 -6.34 10.24 12.26
C ILE A 352 -4.91 9.93 11.82
N SER A 353 -4.64 10.05 10.52
CA SER A 353 -3.32 9.80 9.97
C SER A 353 -2.26 10.78 10.48
N TYR A 354 -1.04 10.28 10.58
CA TYR A 354 0.15 11.09 10.77
C TYR A 354 0.34 12.03 9.57
N GLY A 355 0.38 13.34 9.83
CA GLY A 355 0.46 14.34 8.78
C GLY A 355 0.79 15.71 9.34
N GLY A 356 1.84 16.35 8.82
CA GLY A 356 2.27 17.66 9.27
C GLY A 356 1.39 18.79 8.73
N THR A 357 1.57 19.10 7.44
CA THR A 357 0.91 20.21 6.73
C THR A 357 -0.59 19.99 6.54
N SER A 358 -1.02 18.75 6.36
CA SER A 358 -2.43 18.40 6.13
C SER A 358 -3.31 18.71 7.35
N VAL A 359 -2.87 18.35 8.56
CA VAL A 359 -3.58 18.63 9.82
C VAL A 359 -3.76 20.12 10.02
N VAL A 360 -2.70 20.91 9.82
CA VAL A 360 -2.75 22.38 9.97
C VAL A 360 -3.72 23.01 8.97
N THR A 361 -3.68 22.57 7.71
CA THR A 361 -4.55 23.07 6.63
C THR A 361 -6.02 22.71 6.89
N LEU A 362 -6.28 21.49 7.35
CA LEU A 362 -7.62 21.03 7.69
C LEU A 362 -8.19 21.80 8.88
N MET A 363 -7.38 22.01 9.92
CA MET A 363 -7.73 22.82 11.08
C MET A 363 -7.98 24.28 10.70
N ALA A 364 -7.23 24.83 9.74
CA ALA A 364 -7.50 26.14 9.17
C ALA A 364 -8.86 26.19 8.44
N ALA A 365 -9.23 25.15 7.69
CA ALA A 365 -10.55 25.05 7.05
C ALA A 365 -11.69 25.10 8.07
N PHE A 366 -11.56 24.34 9.17
CA PHE A 366 -12.56 24.34 10.23
C PHE A 366 -12.60 25.67 11.00
N GLY A 367 -11.45 26.34 11.17
CA GLY A 367 -11.40 27.71 11.67
C GLY A 367 -12.22 28.67 10.81
N MET A 368 -12.10 28.58 9.48
CA MET A 368 -12.92 29.37 8.56
C MET A 368 -14.42 29.07 8.68
N LEU A 369 -14.79 27.78 8.80
CA LEU A 369 -16.19 27.38 9.04
C LEU A 369 -16.77 27.98 10.34
N MET A 370 -15.99 27.98 11.43
CA MET A 370 -16.40 28.57 12.71
C MET A 370 -16.55 30.09 12.62
N SER A 371 -15.63 30.77 11.91
CA SER A 371 -15.74 32.21 11.63
C SER A 371 -17.05 32.56 10.91
N MET A 372 -17.39 31.83 9.84
CA MET A 372 -18.61 32.04 9.05
C MET A 372 -19.90 31.81 9.85
N HIS A 373 -19.91 30.80 10.71
CA HIS A 373 -21.03 30.53 11.61
C HIS A 373 -21.24 31.65 12.63
N SER A 374 -20.15 32.16 13.20
CA SER A 374 -20.19 33.25 14.18
C SER A 374 -20.72 34.54 13.57
N ASP A 375 -20.30 34.89 12.35
CA ASP A 375 -20.84 36.06 11.63
C ASP A 375 -22.35 35.92 11.38
N THR A 376 -22.82 34.71 11.05
CA THR A 376 -24.25 34.42 10.86
C THR A 376 -25.06 34.58 12.15
N ARG A 377 -24.52 34.14 13.30
CA ARG A 377 -25.16 34.33 14.62
C ARG A 377 -25.27 35.80 15.00
N HIS A 378 -24.19 36.57 14.81
CA HIS A 378 -24.18 38.00 15.11
C HIS A 378 -25.09 38.82 14.17
N ALA A 379 -25.23 38.40 12.91
CA ALA A 379 -26.19 38.99 11.98
C ALA A 379 -27.64 38.72 12.40
N ARG A 380 -27.97 37.49 12.84
CA ARG A 380 -29.32 37.12 13.33
C ARG A 380 -29.69 37.76 14.66
N ALA A 381 -28.73 37.94 15.56
CA ALA A 381 -28.93 38.67 16.82
C ALA A 381 -29.26 40.15 16.54
N ARG A 382 -28.62 40.74 15.52
CA ARG A 382 -28.93 42.09 15.03
C ARG A 382 -30.25 42.18 14.26
N SER A 383 -30.62 41.15 13.49
CA SER A 383 -31.85 41.12 12.69
C SER A 383 -33.11 40.72 13.47
N HIS A 384 -33.01 40.20 14.70
CA HIS A 384 -34.19 40.11 15.58
C HIS A 384 -34.77 41.49 15.96
N ALA A 385 -34.10 42.58 15.59
CA ALA A 385 -34.62 43.95 15.63
C ALA A 385 -35.32 44.40 14.32
N SER A 386 -35.36 43.59 13.25
CA SER A 386 -36.06 43.96 12.01
C SER A 386 -36.46 42.73 11.16
N ILE A 387 -37.77 42.58 10.99
CA ILE A 387 -38.51 41.46 10.42
C ILE A 387 -38.17 41.11 8.94
N LEU A 388 -38.32 39.81 8.62
CA LEU A 388 -38.48 39.10 7.33
C LEU A 388 -37.28 38.98 6.37
N ALA A 389 -36.77 37.75 6.21
CA ALA A 389 -35.93 37.31 5.10
C ALA A 389 -36.76 36.46 4.10
N PRO A 390 -36.44 36.48 2.78
CA PRO A 390 -37.33 35.97 1.74
C PRO A 390 -37.30 34.44 1.58
N LYS A 391 -38.47 33.89 1.20
CA LYS A 391 -38.75 32.50 0.85
C LYS A 391 -38.19 32.13 -0.55
N THR A 392 -36.90 31.83 -0.69
CA THR A 392 -36.37 31.17 -1.90
C THR A 392 -35.23 30.21 -1.55
N MET A 393 -35.48 29.22 -0.68
CA MET A 393 -34.40 28.31 -0.23
C MET A 393 -34.89 26.90 0.16
N ASN A 394 -35.64 26.24 -0.72
CA ASN A 394 -36.01 24.82 -0.51
C ASN A 394 -35.31 23.83 -1.46
N ILE A 395 -34.78 24.26 -2.61
CA ILE A 395 -34.19 23.32 -3.58
C ILE A 395 -32.77 22.93 -3.18
N THR A 396 -31.87 23.88 -2.94
CA THR A 396 -30.45 23.61 -2.62
C THR A 396 -30.23 22.84 -1.31
N ALA A 397 -31.02 23.11 -0.26
CA ALA A 397 -30.95 22.35 0.99
C ALA A 397 -31.50 20.92 0.84
N ARG A 398 -32.57 20.73 0.06
CA ARG A 398 -33.10 19.38 -0.26
C ARG A 398 -32.14 18.59 -1.14
N THR A 399 -31.49 19.23 -2.12
CA THR A 399 -30.48 18.58 -2.98
C THR A 399 -29.25 18.18 -2.19
N LEU A 400 -28.77 19.01 -1.26
CA LEU A 400 -27.63 18.68 -0.39
C LEU A 400 -27.92 17.52 0.57
N ILE A 401 -29.11 17.49 1.18
CA ILE A 401 -29.52 16.41 2.08
C ILE A 401 -29.79 15.12 1.29
N ALA A 402 -30.46 15.21 0.14
CA ALA A 402 -30.72 14.06 -0.72
C ALA A 402 -29.43 13.43 -1.25
N LEU A 403 -28.48 14.24 -1.75
CA LEU A 403 -27.19 13.75 -2.24
C LEU A 403 -26.40 13.03 -1.14
N PHE A 404 -26.36 13.59 0.08
CA PHE A 404 -25.72 12.96 1.22
C PHE A 404 -26.39 11.61 1.58
N CYS A 405 -27.72 11.56 1.63
CA CYS A 405 -28.45 10.32 1.93
C CYS A 405 -28.28 9.27 0.83
N THR A 406 -28.26 9.64 -0.45
CA THR A 406 -28.10 8.70 -1.58
C THR A 406 -26.69 8.10 -1.59
N VAL A 407 -25.65 8.91 -1.36
CA VAL A 407 -24.27 8.41 -1.31
C VAL A 407 -24.03 7.56 -0.06
N ALA A 408 -24.54 7.96 1.11
CA ALA A 408 -24.44 7.18 2.35
C ALA A 408 -25.20 5.84 2.27
N ALA A 409 -26.38 5.82 1.64
CA ALA A 409 -27.15 4.59 1.45
C ALA A 409 -26.48 3.64 0.44
N GLY A 410 -25.88 4.16 -0.63
CA GLY A 410 -25.13 3.34 -1.60
C GLY A 410 -23.93 2.62 -0.96
N VAL A 411 -23.20 3.31 -0.08
CA VAL A 411 -22.08 2.72 0.67
C VAL A 411 -22.58 1.68 1.69
N ALA A 412 -23.69 1.94 2.39
CA ALA A 412 -24.27 0.99 3.34
C ALA A 412 -24.77 -0.30 2.66
N VAL A 413 -25.44 -0.20 1.51
CA VAL A 413 -25.94 -1.36 0.75
C VAL A 413 -24.80 -2.19 0.16
N TYR A 414 -23.72 -1.54 -0.29
CA TYR A 414 -22.52 -2.24 -0.77
C TYR A 414 -21.78 -2.98 0.37
N LEU A 415 -21.64 -2.35 1.53
CA LEU A 415 -21.03 -3.00 2.71
C LEU A 415 -21.86 -4.18 3.26
N LEU A 416 -23.19 -4.13 3.10
CA LEU A 416 -24.10 -5.22 3.47
C LEU A 416 -24.05 -6.41 2.50
N THR A 417 -23.53 -6.23 1.27
CA THR A 417 -23.43 -7.29 0.25
C THR A 417 -22.05 -7.95 0.21
N ALA A 418 -21.06 -7.45 0.96
CA ALA A 418 -19.70 -7.98 1.01
C ALA A 418 -19.48 -9.05 2.10
N VAL A 419 -20.55 -9.66 2.63
CA VAL A 419 -20.47 -10.76 3.61
C VAL A 419 -20.99 -12.04 2.97
N GLU A 420 -20.13 -12.66 2.16
CA GLU A 420 -20.15 -14.08 1.77
C GLU A 420 -18.67 -14.49 1.66
N ALA A 421 -18.15 -15.56 2.23
CA ALA A 421 -18.65 -16.55 3.17
C ALA A 421 -17.40 -17.10 3.90
N ASP A 422 -17.46 -17.18 5.23
CA ASP A 422 -16.57 -18.05 5.99
C ASP A 422 -17.20 -19.45 5.97
N SER A 423 -16.64 -20.36 5.19
CA SER A 423 -16.79 -21.78 5.47
C SER A 423 -15.50 -22.50 5.10
N LYS A 424 -14.96 -23.22 6.09
CA LYS A 424 -13.89 -24.23 5.98
C LYS A 424 -14.31 -25.45 5.13
N ASP A 425 -15.21 -25.24 4.18
CA ASP A 425 -15.71 -26.24 3.24
C ASP A 425 -15.22 -25.86 1.83
N TYR A 426 -14.13 -26.51 1.40
CA TYR A 426 -13.57 -26.30 0.06
C TYR A 426 -14.50 -26.79 -1.05
N LEU A 427 -15.25 -27.88 -0.84
CA LEU A 427 -16.15 -28.45 -1.84
C LEU A 427 -17.32 -27.52 -2.18
N GLY A 428 -17.75 -26.70 -1.22
CA GLY A 428 -18.76 -25.67 -1.45
C GLY A 428 -18.34 -24.56 -2.42
N ARG A 429 -17.04 -24.41 -2.71
CA ARG A 429 -16.51 -23.27 -3.48
C ARG A 429 -16.55 -23.54 -4.98
N ALA A 430 -16.94 -22.54 -5.76
CA ALA A 430 -17.03 -22.66 -7.23
C ALA A 430 -15.66 -22.95 -7.86
N GLN A 431 -14.61 -22.22 -7.45
CA GLN A 431 -13.25 -22.38 -7.99
C GLN A 431 -12.66 -23.77 -7.72
N VAL A 432 -13.00 -24.38 -6.58
CA VAL A 432 -12.57 -25.75 -6.25
C VAL A 432 -13.30 -26.76 -7.14
N ARG A 433 -14.62 -26.59 -7.33
CA ARG A 433 -15.39 -27.44 -8.26
C ARG A 433 -14.87 -27.34 -9.69
N ASP A 434 -14.58 -26.14 -10.17
CA ASP A 434 -13.99 -25.93 -11.51
C ASP A 434 -12.64 -26.66 -11.65
N PHE A 435 -11.80 -26.63 -10.61
CA PHE A 435 -10.53 -27.37 -10.59
C PHE A 435 -10.76 -28.89 -10.62
N ILE A 436 -11.67 -29.40 -9.79
CA ILE A 436 -12.03 -30.84 -9.75
C ILE A 436 -12.55 -31.29 -11.11
N ASP A 437 -13.46 -30.53 -11.72
CA ASP A 437 -14.01 -30.80 -13.05
C ASP A 437 -12.90 -30.80 -14.11
N GLY A 438 -11.92 -29.89 -14.01
CA GLY A 438 -10.71 -29.88 -14.84
C GLY A 438 -9.89 -31.16 -14.70
N MET A 439 -9.63 -31.61 -13.47
CA MET A 439 -8.89 -32.85 -13.19
C MET A 439 -9.62 -34.10 -13.71
N VAL A 440 -10.94 -34.14 -13.60
CA VAL A 440 -11.78 -35.25 -14.10
C VAL A 440 -11.82 -35.25 -15.62
N SER A 441 -12.17 -34.11 -16.24
CA SER A 441 -12.41 -34.02 -17.69
C SER A 441 -11.13 -34.08 -18.52
N THR A 442 -10.05 -33.44 -18.06
CA THR A 442 -8.79 -33.34 -18.81
C THR A 442 -7.88 -34.53 -18.52
N HIS A 443 -7.81 -34.94 -17.25
CA HIS A 443 -6.82 -35.91 -16.78
C HIS A 443 -7.42 -37.26 -16.36
N GLY A 444 -8.74 -37.42 -16.38
CA GLY A 444 -9.42 -38.68 -16.11
C GLY A 444 -9.36 -39.15 -14.65
N PHE A 445 -9.31 -38.23 -13.68
CA PHE A 445 -9.40 -38.59 -12.26
C PHE A 445 -10.83 -39.02 -11.88
N ASP A 446 -10.95 -39.91 -10.88
CA ASP A 446 -12.25 -40.30 -10.32
C ASP A 446 -12.80 -39.16 -9.44
N THR A 447 -14.01 -38.69 -9.74
CA THR A 447 -14.64 -37.57 -9.02
C THR A 447 -14.77 -37.86 -7.53
N GLY A 448 -15.19 -39.07 -7.14
CA GLY A 448 -15.40 -39.42 -5.74
C GLY A 448 -14.10 -39.57 -4.95
N GLU A 449 -12.99 -39.91 -5.59
CA GLU A 449 -11.65 -39.88 -5.00
C GLU A 449 -11.16 -38.45 -4.76
N VAL A 450 -11.25 -37.58 -5.77
CA VAL A 450 -10.80 -36.18 -5.66
C VAL A 450 -11.64 -35.41 -4.64
N GLU A 451 -12.97 -35.58 -4.65
CA GLU A 451 -13.84 -34.95 -3.66
C GLU A 451 -13.51 -35.38 -2.23
N ARG A 452 -13.15 -36.66 -2.01
CA ARG A 452 -12.72 -37.15 -0.69
C ARG A 452 -11.39 -36.53 -0.25
N LEU A 453 -10.46 -36.29 -1.16
CA LEU A 453 -9.22 -35.58 -0.85
C LEU A 453 -9.50 -34.14 -0.43
N PHE A 454 -10.30 -33.40 -1.20
CA PHE A 454 -10.67 -32.02 -0.89
C PHE A 454 -11.53 -31.89 0.39
N ALA A 455 -12.38 -32.88 0.69
CA ALA A 455 -13.12 -32.94 1.95
C ALA A 455 -12.22 -33.12 3.18
N GLY A 456 -11.03 -33.70 3.00
CA GLY A 456 -10.07 -33.99 4.06
C GLY A 456 -8.99 -32.91 4.25
N VAL A 457 -9.01 -31.83 3.47
CA VAL A 457 -7.98 -30.77 3.53
C VAL A 457 -8.08 -30.01 4.85
N ASP A 458 -6.96 -29.91 5.56
CA ASP A 458 -6.79 -28.94 6.64
C ASP A 458 -6.11 -27.68 6.12
N GLN A 459 -6.68 -26.51 6.40
CA GLN A 459 -6.16 -25.25 5.91
C GLN A 459 -4.82 -24.92 6.60
N GLN A 460 -3.76 -24.74 5.81
CA GLN A 460 -2.41 -24.49 6.30
C GLN A 460 -2.19 -23.00 6.61
N GLU A 461 -2.74 -22.52 7.73
CA GLU A 461 -2.61 -21.12 8.18
C GLU A 461 -1.14 -20.68 8.28
N THR A 462 -0.26 -21.55 8.79
CA THR A 462 1.18 -21.25 8.92
C THR A 462 1.88 -21.11 7.57
N SER A 463 1.41 -21.81 6.53
CA SER A 463 1.89 -21.64 5.15
C SER A 463 1.45 -20.31 4.56
N LEU A 464 0.20 -19.90 4.79
CA LEU A 464 -0.31 -18.58 4.41
C LEU A 464 0.47 -17.46 5.08
N GLU A 465 0.76 -17.59 6.37
CA GLU A 465 1.59 -16.64 7.10
C GLU A 465 3.02 -16.60 6.56
N ALA A 466 3.65 -17.76 6.34
CA ALA A 466 5.03 -17.85 5.89
C ALA A 466 5.22 -17.26 4.49
N ILE A 467 4.29 -17.49 3.57
CA ILE A 467 4.35 -16.93 2.21
C ILE A 467 3.95 -15.45 2.14
N ALA A 468 3.13 -14.98 3.08
CA ALA A 468 2.73 -13.57 3.14
C ALA A 468 3.84 -12.65 3.70
N ARG A 469 4.81 -13.20 4.43
CA ARG A 469 5.97 -12.46 4.96
C ARG A 469 6.68 -11.68 3.85
N PRO A 470 6.85 -10.35 4.00
CA PRO A 470 7.57 -9.57 3.01
C PRO A 470 9.00 -10.08 2.90
N ALA A 471 9.49 -10.16 1.66
CA ALA A 471 10.88 -10.46 1.39
C ALA A 471 11.75 -9.25 1.79
N GLU A 472 12.05 -9.10 3.08
CA GLU A 472 13.16 -8.23 3.50
C GLU A 472 14.46 -8.92 3.09
N ALA A 473 15.17 -8.34 2.12
CA ALA A 473 16.47 -8.82 1.74
C ALA A 473 17.45 -8.61 2.91
N LYS A 474 17.73 -9.68 3.65
CA LYS A 474 18.77 -9.68 4.68
C LYS A 474 20.09 -9.18 4.07
N PRO A 475 20.85 -8.33 4.78
CA PRO A 475 22.23 -8.03 4.40
C PRO A 475 23.03 -9.32 4.19
N TRP A 476 24.01 -9.29 3.29
CA TRP A 476 24.73 -10.49 2.90
C TRP A 476 25.45 -11.16 4.08
N HIS A 477 26.05 -10.38 4.99
CA HIS A 477 26.71 -10.93 6.17
C HIS A 477 25.77 -11.77 7.05
N GLU A 478 24.55 -11.30 7.31
CA GLU A 478 23.54 -12.06 8.08
C GLU A 478 23.02 -13.27 7.30
N TYR A 479 22.73 -13.10 6.00
CA TYR A 479 22.19 -14.19 5.18
C TYR A 479 23.19 -15.34 5.04
N ARG A 480 24.47 -14.99 4.84
CA ARG A 480 25.58 -15.96 4.69
C ARG A 480 25.72 -16.86 5.92
N GLU A 481 25.59 -16.31 7.13
CA GLU A 481 25.78 -17.05 8.38
C GLU A 481 24.75 -18.17 8.59
N ILE A 482 23.58 -18.08 7.94
CA ILE A 482 22.55 -19.12 7.99
C ILE A 482 23.04 -20.43 7.33
N PHE A 483 23.77 -20.32 6.23
CA PHE A 483 24.16 -21.46 5.39
C PHE A 483 25.63 -21.83 5.54
N ILE A 484 26.53 -20.85 5.63
CA ILE A 484 27.97 -21.09 5.67
C ILE A 484 28.43 -21.30 7.12
N THR A 485 28.06 -22.44 7.68
CA THR A 485 28.47 -22.86 9.04
C THR A 485 29.42 -24.04 8.98
N GLN A 486 30.30 -24.18 9.97
CA GLN A 486 31.21 -25.33 10.04
C GLN A 486 30.46 -26.66 10.08
N ALA A 487 29.31 -26.70 10.76
CA ALA A 487 28.47 -27.90 10.84
C ALA A 487 27.93 -28.30 9.45
N ARG A 488 27.41 -27.33 8.67
CA ARG A 488 26.91 -27.60 7.31
C ARG A 488 28.05 -27.97 6.35
N ILE A 489 29.24 -27.37 6.50
CA ILE A 489 30.43 -27.74 5.70
C ILE A 489 30.84 -29.19 6.00
N ASN A 490 30.97 -29.55 7.29
CA ASN A 490 31.36 -30.90 7.70
C ASN A 490 30.34 -31.94 7.23
N GLY A 491 29.04 -31.67 7.40
CA GLY A 491 27.99 -32.55 6.88
C GLY A 491 28.02 -32.70 5.36
N GLY A 492 28.48 -31.68 4.64
CA GLY A 492 28.64 -31.75 3.18
C GLY A 492 29.81 -32.62 2.76
N VAL A 493 30.92 -32.59 3.51
CA VAL A 493 32.05 -33.51 3.29
C VAL A 493 31.63 -34.95 3.58
N GLU A 494 30.94 -35.18 4.69
CA GLU A 494 30.38 -36.48 5.06
C GLU A 494 29.42 -37.00 3.97
N PHE A 495 28.44 -36.20 3.56
CA PHE A 495 27.51 -36.55 2.50
C PHE A 495 28.23 -36.84 1.16
N TRP A 496 29.28 -36.08 0.84
CA TRP A 496 30.11 -36.34 -0.34
C TRP A 496 30.79 -37.71 -0.24
N ASP A 497 31.48 -37.98 0.86
CA ASP A 497 32.23 -39.21 1.05
C ASP A 497 31.34 -40.46 1.03
N GLU A 498 30.18 -40.40 1.67
CA GLU A 498 29.19 -41.48 1.68
C GLU A 498 28.61 -41.76 0.29
N ASN A 499 28.42 -40.72 -0.54
CA ASN A 499 27.75 -40.81 -1.84
C ASN A 499 28.70 -40.63 -3.03
N ARG A 500 30.01 -40.82 -2.81
CA ARG A 500 31.06 -40.48 -3.79
C ARG A 500 30.82 -41.06 -5.17
N SER A 501 30.50 -42.34 -5.26
CA SER A 501 30.28 -43.03 -6.55
C SER A 501 29.09 -42.46 -7.32
N LEU A 502 27.99 -42.13 -6.62
CA LEU A 502 26.78 -41.54 -7.20
C LEU A 502 27.04 -40.12 -7.68
N LEU A 503 27.67 -39.29 -6.84
CA LEU A 503 28.03 -37.91 -7.16
C LEU A 503 28.98 -37.82 -8.34
N GLU A 504 30.02 -38.67 -8.38
CA GLU A 504 30.95 -38.74 -9.51
C GLU A 504 30.26 -39.19 -10.80
N ARG A 505 29.32 -40.15 -10.71
CA ARG A 505 28.52 -40.56 -11.87
C ARG A 505 27.65 -39.40 -12.37
N ALA A 506 26.92 -38.72 -11.48
CA ALA A 506 26.08 -37.58 -11.83
C ALA A 506 26.91 -36.44 -12.44
N SER A 507 28.09 -36.18 -11.88
CA SER A 507 28.99 -35.15 -12.41
C SER A 507 29.47 -35.48 -13.82
N ARG A 508 29.85 -36.74 -14.08
CA ARG A 508 30.24 -37.19 -15.44
C ARG A 508 29.09 -37.17 -16.44
N GLU A 509 27.88 -37.50 -16.01
CA GLU A 509 26.73 -37.61 -16.90
C GLU A 509 26.09 -36.26 -17.25
N TYR A 510 26.04 -35.36 -16.27
CA TYR A 510 25.34 -34.08 -16.39
C TYR A 510 26.28 -32.87 -16.52
N GLY A 511 27.59 -33.03 -16.33
CA GLY A 511 28.59 -31.95 -16.45
C GLY A 511 28.56 -30.94 -15.29
N VAL A 512 27.85 -31.27 -14.20
CA VAL A 512 27.71 -30.42 -13.01
C VAL A 512 28.73 -30.85 -11.95
N PRO A 513 29.55 -29.94 -11.40
CA PRO A 513 30.53 -30.30 -10.36
C PRO A 513 29.87 -30.89 -9.11
N VAL A 514 30.52 -31.88 -8.51
CA VAL A 514 30.02 -32.55 -7.29
C VAL A 514 29.76 -31.55 -6.18
N GLU A 515 30.67 -30.59 -5.97
CA GLU A 515 30.54 -29.58 -4.92
C GLU A 515 29.27 -28.72 -5.06
N ILE A 516 28.77 -28.51 -6.28
CA ILE A 516 27.55 -27.74 -6.54
C ILE A 516 26.32 -28.57 -6.18
N ILE A 517 26.29 -29.84 -6.59
CA ILE A 517 25.18 -30.76 -6.25
C ILE A 517 25.06 -30.90 -4.73
N VAL A 518 26.19 -31.15 -4.05
CA VAL A 518 26.22 -31.26 -2.58
C VAL A 518 25.79 -29.95 -1.93
N ALA A 519 26.27 -28.79 -2.41
CA ALA A 519 25.88 -27.50 -1.84
C ALA A 519 24.39 -27.19 -1.99
N ILE A 520 23.75 -27.57 -3.10
CA ILE A 520 22.30 -27.40 -3.30
C ILE A 520 21.53 -28.20 -2.26
N ILE A 521 21.77 -29.52 -2.17
CA ILE A 521 21.11 -30.39 -1.19
C ILE A 521 21.40 -29.90 0.24
N GLY A 522 22.63 -29.42 0.48
CA GLY A 522 23.04 -28.82 1.74
C GLY A 522 22.27 -27.56 2.10
N VAL A 523 22.06 -26.64 1.17
CA VAL A 523 21.31 -25.39 1.39
C VAL A 523 19.82 -25.69 1.57
N GLU A 524 19.23 -26.54 0.72
CA GLU A 524 17.80 -26.82 0.69
C GLU A 524 17.31 -27.57 1.92
N THR A 525 17.98 -28.66 2.29
CA THR A 525 17.45 -29.57 3.32
C THR A 525 18.46 -30.00 4.36
N TYR A 526 19.66 -29.41 4.33
CA TYR A 526 20.76 -29.86 5.18
C TYR A 526 21.01 -31.37 5.00
N TYR A 527 21.20 -31.78 3.74
CA TYR A 527 21.50 -33.17 3.36
C TYR A 527 20.38 -34.14 3.76
N GLY A 528 19.12 -33.74 3.54
CA GLY A 528 17.93 -34.56 3.84
C GLY A 528 17.46 -34.51 5.30
N ARG A 529 18.13 -33.78 6.19
CA ARG A 529 17.73 -33.67 7.61
C ARG A 529 16.48 -32.79 7.82
N GLN A 530 16.17 -31.90 6.89
CA GLN A 530 15.07 -30.94 6.94
C GLN A 530 14.36 -30.87 5.58
N THR A 531 13.54 -31.88 5.27
CA THR A 531 12.77 -31.93 4.00
C THR A 531 11.42 -31.20 4.06
N GLY A 532 11.07 -30.68 5.23
CA GLY A 532 9.76 -30.09 5.52
C GLY A 532 8.75 -31.09 6.08
N ASP A 533 7.78 -30.56 6.82
CA ASP A 533 6.76 -31.28 7.59
C ASP A 533 5.34 -30.90 7.21
N TYR A 534 5.17 -30.05 6.18
CA TYR A 534 3.87 -29.59 5.71
C TYR A 534 3.27 -30.62 4.75
N PRO A 535 1.99 -31.02 4.91
CA PRO A 535 1.33 -31.86 3.92
C PRO A 535 1.24 -31.09 2.59
N VAL A 536 1.81 -31.66 1.53
CA VAL A 536 1.98 -30.94 0.25
C VAL A 536 0.63 -30.64 -0.40
N PHE A 537 -0.29 -31.61 -0.36
CA PHE A 537 -1.63 -31.44 -0.90
C PHE A 537 -2.36 -30.28 -0.21
N ASP A 538 -2.47 -30.33 1.11
CA ASP A 538 -3.16 -29.32 1.92
C ASP A 538 -2.52 -27.94 1.74
N THR A 539 -1.19 -27.88 1.67
CA THR A 539 -0.44 -26.64 1.41
C THR A 539 -0.75 -26.07 0.04
N LEU A 540 -0.73 -26.88 -1.01
CA LEU A 540 -1.00 -26.41 -2.37
C LEU A 540 -2.49 -26.07 -2.58
N VAL A 541 -3.41 -26.77 -1.92
CA VAL A 541 -4.84 -26.38 -1.88
C VAL A 541 -4.99 -25.03 -1.17
N THR A 542 -4.40 -24.90 0.02
CA THR A 542 -4.45 -23.66 0.81
C THR A 542 -3.87 -22.48 0.00
N LEU A 543 -2.67 -22.61 -0.55
CA LEU A 543 -2.06 -21.55 -1.35
C LEU A 543 -2.77 -21.34 -2.69
N GLY A 544 -3.30 -22.40 -3.29
CA GLY A 544 -4.01 -22.34 -4.56
C GLY A 544 -5.36 -21.63 -4.46
N PHE A 545 -6.09 -21.79 -3.36
CA PHE A 545 -7.46 -21.28 -3.22
C PHE A 545 -7.62 -20.16 -2.17
N ASP A 546 -6.66 -20.01 -1.26
CA ASP A 546 -6.71 -18.99 -0.18
C ASP A 546 -5.57 -17.97 -0.24
N TYR A 547 -4.61 -18.09 -1.17
CA TYR A 547 -3.57 -17.09 -1.42
C TYR A 547 -3.67 -16.49 -2.83
N PRO A 548 -4.60 -15.52 -3.05
CA PRO A 548 -4.82 -14.90 -4.35
C PRO A 548 -3.57 -14.41 -5.09
N PRO A 549 -2.56 -13.78 -4.44
CA PRO A 549 -1.38 -13.23 -5.12
C PRO A 549 -0.64 -14.20 -6.05
N ARG A 550 -0.71 -15.51 -5.78
CA ARG A 550 -0.10 -16.57 -6.60
C ARG A 550 -1.00 -17.79 -6.76
N GLY A 551 -2.31 -17.62 -6.59
CA GLY A 551 -3.28 -18.73 -6.56
C GLY A 551 -3.22 -19.59 -7.83
N ASP A 552 -3.14 -18.98 -9.01
CA ASP A 552 -3.01 -19.70 -10.29
C ASP A 552 -1.76 -20.57 -10.36
N PHE A 553 -0.62 -20.03 -9.92
CA PHE A 553 0.63 -20.77 -9.87
C PHE A 553 0.49 -22.00 -8.97
N PHE A 554 -0.04 -21.83 -7.75
CA PHE A 554 -0.20 -22.94 -6.82
C PHE A 554 -1.29 -23.94 -7.23
N ARG A 555 -2.35 -23.51 -7.94
CA ARG A 555 -3.31 -24.41 -8.58
C ARG A 555 -2.65 -25.24 -9.69
N SER A 556 -1.77 -24.64 -10.48
CA SER A 556 -0.96 -25.37 -11.46
C SER A 556 -0.02 -26.37 -10.77
N GLU A 557 0.67 -25.97 -9.70
CA GLU A 557 1.50 -26.90 -8.91
C GLU A 557 0.66 -28.01 -8.27
N LEU A 558 -0.56 -27.73 -7.79
CA LEU A 558 -1.50 -28.74 -7.28
C LEU A 558 -1.89 -29.75 -8.35
N GLU A 559 -2.20 -29.29 -9.56
CA GLU A 559 -2.47 -30.15 -10.72
C GLU A 559 -1.25 -31.05 -11.02
N HIS A 560 -0.05 -30.45 -11.11
CA HIS A 560 1.19 -31.19 -11.29
C HIS A 560 1.42 -32.21 -10.16
N PHE A 561 1.10 -31.87 -8.92
CA PHE A 561 1.25 -32.74 -7.77
C PHE A 561 0.30 -33.95 -7.82
N MET A 562 -0.96 -33.75 -8.22
CA MET A 562 -1.92 -34.84 -8.38
C MET A 562 -1.50 -35.77 -9.52
N LEU A 563 -1.04 -35.22 -10.65
CA LEU A 563 -0.51 -36.01 -11.77
C LEU A 563 0.72 -36.80 -11.37
N LEU A 564 1.66 -36.15 -10.67
CA LEU A 564 2.86 -36.78 -10.14
C LEU A 564 2.50 -37.94 -9.20
N SER A 565 1.52 -37.73 -8.32
CA SER A 565 1.08 -38.75 -7.36
C SER A 565 0.53 -39.98 -8.05
N ARG A 566 -0.14 -39.82 -9.20
CA ARG A 566 -0.58 -40.94 -10.03
C ARG A 566 0.58 -41.61 -10.78
N GLU A 567 1.53 -40.83 -11.31
CA GLU A 567 2.70 -41.32 -12.04
C GLU A 567 3.59 -42.21 -11.16
N GLU A 568 3.92 -41.74 -9.95
CA GLU A 568 4.83 -42.42 -9.01
C GLU A 568 4.10 -43.25 -7.95
N SER A 569 2.77 -43.37 -8.06
CA SER A 569 1.91 -44.07 -7.09
C SER A 569 2.08 -43.57 -5.64
N LEU A 570 2.20 -42.24 -5.47
CA LEU A 570 2.34 -41.60 -4.17
C LEU A 570 1.00 -41.59 -3.42
N ARG A 571 1.08 -41.78 -2.10
CA ARG A 571 -0.07 -41.62 -1.21
C ARG A 571 -0.20 -40.16 -0.83
N ILE A 572 -1.03 -39.42 -1.56
CA ILE A 572 -1.23 -37.97 -1.43
C ILE A 572 -1.22 -37.44 0.03
N PRO A 573 -1.97 -38.03 0.98
CA PRO A 573 -2.01 -37.51 2.36
C PRO A 573 -0.71 -37.71 3.16
N GLU A 574 0.19 -38.58 2.70
CA GLU A 574 1.45 -38.90 3.38
C GLU A 574 2.63 -38.09 2.85
N VAL A 575 2.45 -37.35 1.74
CA VAL A 575 3.52 -36.60 1.11
C VAL A 575 3.72 -35.26 1.82
N VAL A 576 4.93 -35.06 2.35
CA VAL A 576 5.33 -33.85 3.07
C VAL A 576 6.37 -33.03 2.30
N GLY A 577 6.41 -31.73 2.58
CA GLY A 577 7.31 -30.77 1.96
C GLY A 577 7.39 -29.46 2.75
N SER A 578 7.88 -28.41 2.11
CA SER A 578 7.94 -27.08 2.71
C SER A 578 6.59 -26.38 2.72
N TYR A 579 6.55 -25.24 3.42
CA TYR A 579 5.40 -24.33 3.49
C TYR A 579 4.90 -23.81 2.12
N ALA A 580 5.68 -24.01 1.04
CA ALA A 580 5.31 -23.64 -0.33
C ALA A 580 5.12 -24.86 -1.26
N GLY A 581 5.07 -26.08 -0.71
CA GLY A 581 4.85 -27.32 -1.46
C GLY A 581 6.09 -27.85 -2.19
N ALA A 582 7.30 -27.41 -1.84
CA ALA A 582 8.53 -27.99 -2.38
C ALA A 582 8.92 -29.28 -1.65
N MET A 583 9.45 -30.26 -2.37
CA MET A 583 9.49 -31.67 -1.95
C MET A 583 10.90 -32.28 -1.98
N GLY A 584 11.14 -33.21 -1.06
CA GLY A 584 12.34 -34.04 -1.03
C GLY A 584 13.63 -33.29 -0.68
N MET A 585 14.76 -33.99 -0.79
CA MET A 585 16.10 -33.49 -0.44
C MET A 585 16.52 -32.27 -1.28
N GLY A 586 16.03 -32.18 -2.52
CA GLY A 586 16.29 -31.05 -3.41
C GLY A 586 15.25 -29.93 -3.35
N GLN A 587 14.18 -30.04 -2.57
CA GLN A 587 13.06 -29.07 -2.54
C GLN A 587 12.52 -28.75 -3.95
N PHE A 588 12.17 -29.79 -4.72
CA PHE A 588 11.55 -29.61 -6.02
C PHE A 588 10.06 -29.30 -5.85
N ILE A 589 9.57 -28.24 -6.49
CA ILE A 589 8.13 -28.04 -6.68
C ILE A 589 7.56 -29.10 -7.64
N PRO A 590 6.27 -29.43 -7.58
CA PRO A 590 5.65 -30.50 -8.37
C PRO A 590 5.93 -30.43 -9.88
N SER A 591 5.86 -29.25 -10.48
CA SER A 591 6.16 -29.05 -11.90
C SER A 591 7.62 -29.39 -12.23
N SER A 592 8.55 -28.95 -11.38
CA SER A 592 9.98 -29.25 -11.51
C SER A 592 10.28 -30.72 -11.30
N TYR A 593 9.59 -31.39 -10.38
CA TYR A 593 9.70 -32.83 -10.19
C TYR A 593 9.35 -33.56 -11.48
N ARG A 594 8.16 -33.30 -12.03
CA ARG A 594 7.68 -34.00 -13.23
C ARG A 594 8.59 -33.74 -14.43
N ALA A 595 9.12 -32.53 -14.56
CA ALA A 595 9.96 -32.12 -15.68
C ALA A 595 11.42 -32.60 -15.60
N TYR A 596 12.00 -32.66 -14.39
CA TYR A 596 13.45 -32.78 -14.22
C TYR A 596 13.91 -33.89 -13.29
N ALA A 597 13.02 -34.49 -12.48
CA ALA A 597 13.40 -35.61 -11.64
C ALA A 597 13.73 -36.84 -12.50
N VAL A 598 14.76 -37.59 -12.09
CA VAL A 598 15.27 -38.78 -12.79
C VAL A 598 15.40 -39.94 -11.82
N ASP A 599 15.07 -41.13 -12.32
CA ASP A 599 15.34 -42.42 -11.66
C ASP A 599 16.82 -42.71 -11.89
N PHE A 600 17.63 -42.45 -10.88
CA PHE A 600 19.08 -42.49 -11.00
C PHE A 600 19.66 -43.81 -10.50
N ASP A 601 18.97 -44.54 -9.63
CA ASP A 601 19.37 -45.89 -9.24
C ASP A 601 18.79 -47.01 -10.12
N GLY A 602 17.80 -46.69 -10.96
CA GLY A 602 17.23 -47.57 -11.97
C GLY A 602 16.16 -48.52 -11.41
N ASP A 603 15.52 -48.16 -10.29
CA ASP A 603 14.50 -49.00 -9.63
C ASP A 603 13.10 -48.87 -10.25
N GLY A 604 12.94 -47.98 -11.24
CA GLY A 604 11.71 -47.71 -11.95
C GLY A 604 10.85 -46.61 -11.32
N LYS A 605 11.35 -45.92 -10.28
CA LYS A 605 10.68 -44.80 -9.62
C LYS A 605 11.61 -43.60 -9.53
N ARG A 606 11.01 -42.43 -9.45
CA ARG A 606 11.71 -41.21 -9.05
C ARG A 606 11.28 -40.95 -7.62
N GLU A 607 12.13 -41.12 -6.61
CA GLU A 607 11.80 -40.88 -5.19
C GLU A 607 12.79 -39.85 -4.58
N LEU A 608 12.31 -38.64 -4.26
CA LEU A 608 13.21 -37.55 -3.85
C LEU A 608 13.39 -37.38 -2.33
N TRP A 609 12.73 -38.17 -1.49
CA TRP A 609 12.78 -37.99 -0.03
C TRP A 609 13.86 -38.85 0.62
N ASN A 610 13.94 -40.12 0.21
CA ASN A 610 14.76 -41.16 0.79
C ASN A 610 15.77 -41.75 -0.21
N SER A 611 15.52 -41.72 -1.53
CA SER A 611 16.55 -42.09 -2.51
C SER A 611 17.55 -40.96 -2.69
N THR A 612 18.72 -41.13 -2.09
CA THR A 612 19.83 -40.18 -2.25
C THR A 612 20.33 -40.18 -3.70
N ALA A 613 20.23 -41.32 -4.41
CA ALA A 613 20.60 -41.42 -5.81
C ALA A 613 19.72 -40.51 -6.68
N ASP A 614 18.40 -40.62 -6.55
CA ASP A 614 17.45 -39.84 -7.33
C ASP A 614 17.53 -38.36 -7.02
N ALA A 615 17.71 -37.98 -5.75
CA ALA A 615 17.94 -36.60 -5.37
C ALA A 615 19.19 -36.01 -6.06
N ILE A 616 20.32 -36.74 -6.02
CA ILE A 616 21.57 -36.33 -6.66
C ILE A 616 21.41 -36.22 -8.18
N GLY A 617 20.83 -37.24 -8.82
CA GLY A 617 20.61 -37.28 -10.26
C GLY A 617 19.68 -36.16 -10.72
N SER A 618 18.61 -35.92 -9.98
CA SER A 618 17.60 -34.91 -10.29
C SER A 618 18.14 -33.49 -10.18
N VAL A 619 18.90 -33.18 -9.12
CA VAL A 619 19.59 -31.89 -8.98
C VAL A 619 20.57 -31.69 -10.14
N ALA A 620 21.37 -32.70 -10.48
CA ALA A 620 22.32 -32.60 -11.58
C ALA A 620 21.62 -32.40 -12.94
N ASN A 621 20.54 -33.14 -13.20
CA ASN A 621 19.74 -33.02 -14.41
C ASN A 621 19.07 -31.63 -14.52
N TYR A 622 18.53 -31.11 -13.41
CA TYR A 622 17.97 -29.76 -13.37
C TYR A 622 18.97 -28.72 -13.87
N PHE A 623 20.20 -28.74 -13.34
CA PHE A 623 21.24 -27.80 -13.73
C PHE A 623 21.63 -27.94 -15.21
N ARG A 624 21.76 -29.17 -15.71
CA ARG A 624 22.04 -29.44 -17.14
C ARG A 624 20.96 -28.84 -18.05
N VAL A 625 19.68 -29.11 -17.76
CA VAL A 625 18.56 -28.65 -18.57
C VAL A 625 18.44 -27.12 -18.56
N HIS A 626 18.77 -26.48 -17.43
CA HIS A 626 18.76 -25.02 -17.30
C HIS A 626 20.00 -24.33 -17.89
N GLY A 627 20.89 -25.06 -18.58
CA GLY A 627 21.98 -24.48 -19.35
C GLY A 627 23.30 -24.35 -18.60
N TRP A 628 23.56 -25.22 -17.62
CA TRP A 628 24.88 -25.31 -17.00
C TRP A 628 25.96 -25.62 -18.05
N GLN A 629 27.05 -24.84 -18.01
CA GLN A 629 28.20 -24.98 -18.90
C GLN A 629 29.33 -25.68 -18.17
N GLU A 630 29.61 -26.93 -18.55
CA GLU A 630 30.69 -27.72 -17.95
C GLU A 630 32.05 -27.01 -18.07
N GLY A 631 32.81 -27.00 -16.97
CA GLY A 631 34.12 -26.36 -16.89
C GLY A 631 34.11 -24.83 -16.89
N ALA A 632 32.97 -24.18 -17.14
CA ALA A 632 32.88 -22.72 -17.11
C ALA A 632 32.80 -22.19 -15.67
N PRO A 633 33.42 -21.02 -15.38
CA PRO A 633 33.40 -20.43 -14.05
C PRO A 633 32.02 -19.90 -13.67
N VAL A 634 31.76 -19.84 -12.36
CA VAL A 634 30.47 -19.41 -11.80
C VAL A 634 30.46 -17.90 -11.55
N ALA A 635 31.35 -17.39 -10.69
CA ALA A 635 31.44 -15.99 -10.33
C ALA A 635 32.87 -15.59 -9.94
N TYR A 636 33.20 -14.31 -10.05
CA TYR A 636 34.49 -13.74 -9.64
C TYR A 636 34.31 -12.53 -8.71
N PRO A 637 35.19 -12.35 -7.70
CA PRO A 637 35.28 -11.10 -6.96
C PRO A 637 35.63 -9.94 -7.90
N ALA A 638 35.01 -8.79 -7.65
CA ALA A 638 35.22 -7.57 -8.42
C ALA A 638 35.57 -6.38 -7.53
N GLN A 639 36.38 -5.48 -8.08
CA GLN A 639 36.67 -4.16 -7.54
C GLN A 639 35.99 -3.13 -8.43
N VAL A 640 35.36 -2.13 -7.81
CA VAL A 640 34.67 -1.06 -8.51
C VAL A 640 35.35 0.28 -8.26
N SER A 641 35.30 1.16 -9.25
CA SER A 641 35.87 2.51 -9.21
C SER A 641 35.00 3.47 -10.02
N GLY A 642 34.93 4.74 -9.59
CA GLY A 642 34.03 5.73 -10.22
C GLY A 642 32.56 5.54 -9.82
N ALA A 643 31.64 6.20 -10.53
CA ALA A 643 30.20 6.15 -10.27
C ALA A 643 29.41 5.30 -11.28
N ASP A 644 29.99 5.02 -12.46
CA ASP A 644 29.29 4.44 -13.60
C ASP A 644 28.89 2.97 -13.38
N TYR A 645 29.64 2.23 -12.54
CA TYR A 645 29.32 0.85 -12.19
C TYR A 645 27.94 0.70 -11.53
N ARG A 646 27.41 1.75 -10.89
CA ARG A 646 26.09 1.72 -10.23
C ARG A 646 24.97 1.48 -11.23
N ALA A 647 25.15 1.84 -12.50
CA ALA A 647 24.20 1.55 -13.56
C ALA A 647 24.18 0.07 -13.98
N LEU A 648 25.12 -0.75 -13.47
CA LEU A 648 25.19 -2.19 -13.73
C LEU A 648 24.48 -3.01 -12.65
N VAL A 649 24.52 -2.58 -11.39
CA VAL A 649 23.97 -3.30 -10.21
C VAL A 649 22.44 -3.43 -10.26
N SER A 650 21.76 -2.64 -11.10
CA SER A 650 20.29 -2.59 -11.20
C SER A 650 19.67 -3.46 -12.31
N ARG A 651 20.45 -4.31 -12.99
CA ARG A 651 19.99 -5.01 -14.22
C ARG A 651 19.36 -6.40 -14.02
N GLY A 652 19.02 -6.78 -12.80
CA GLY A 652 18.41 -8.09 -12.48
C GLY A 652 19.44 -9.23 -12.42
N LEU A 653 18.94 -10.48 -12.34
CA LEU A 653 19.79 -11.67 -12.15
C LEU A 653 20.44 -12.18 -13.44
N GLU A 654 19.89 -11.83 -14.60
CA GLU A 654 20.34 -12.34 -15.90
C GLU A 654 21.64 -11.64 -16.38
N PRO A 655 22.63 -12.39 -16.90
CA PRO A 655 23.86 -11.83 -17.45
C PRO A 655 23.57 -11.06 -18.74
N SER A 656 23.32 -9.76 -18.60
CA SER A 656 22.91 -8.87 -19.71
C SER A 656 24.01 -7.92 -20.18
N VAL A 657 25.13 -7.80 -19.46
CA VAL A 657 26.20 -6.83 -19.74
C VAL A 657 27.33 -7.52 -20.50
N GLU A 658 27.78 -6.95 -21.61
CA GLU A 658 28.97 -7.45 -22.33
C GLU A 658 30.22 -7.34 -21.42
N ALA A 659 30.96 -8.44 -21.27
CA ALA A 659 32.12 -8.49 -20.38
C ALA A 659 33.18 -7.43 -20.76
N SER A 660 33.33 -7.13 -22.06
CA SER A 660 34.26 -6.12 -22.59
C SER A 660 33.98 -4.70 -22.07
N ARG A 661 32.74 -4.39 -21.66
CA ARG A 661 32.37 -3.06 -21.15
C ARG A 661 32.66 -2.87 -19.67
N LEU A 662 32.89 -3.93 -18.90
CA LEU A 662 33.09 -3.84 -17.45
C LEU A 662 34.24 -2.91 -17.07
N ALA A 663 35.40 -3.07 -17.73
CA ALA A 663 36.58 -2.25 -17.47
C ALA A 663 36.32 -0.75 -17.75
N SER A 664 35.58 -0.45 -18.82
CA SER A 664 35.22 0.94 -19.18
C SER A 664 34.24 1.58 -18.19
N LEU A 665 33.47 0.77 -17.47
CA LEU A 665 32.51 1.20 -16.45
C LEU A 665 33.07 1.13 -15.03
N GLY A 666 34.39 0.97 -14.91
CA GLY A 666 35.09 1.00 -13.62
C GLY A 666 35.08 -0.30 -12.83
N VAL A 667 34.69 -1.43 -13.44
CA VAL A 667 34.67 -2.77 -12.81
C VAL A 667 35.88 -3.58 -13.25
N LYS A 668 36.66 -4.09 -12.29
CA LYS A 668 37.82 -4.97 -12.52
C LYS A 668 37.64 -6.28 -11.75
N THR A 669 37.91 -7.41 -12.39
CA THR A 669 37.90 -8.74 -11.75
C THR A 669 39.32 -9.22 -11.46
N GLN A 670 39.49 -10.09 -10.47
CA GLN A 670 40.81 -10.69 -10.15
C GLN A 670 41.30 -11.68 -11.22
N ALA A 671 40.39 -12.29 -11.97
CA ALA A 671 40.68 -13.21 -13.06
C ALA A 671 40.27 -12.61 -14.41
N ASP A 672 40.94 -13.03 -15.48
CA ASP A 672 40.57 -12.66 -16.84
C ASP A 672 39.23 -13.31 -17.22
N ILE A 673 38.23 -12.46 -17.44
CA ILE A 673 36.87 -12.83 -17.88
C ILE A 673 36.76 -12.82 -19.41
N ALA A 674 37.88 -12.75 -20.14
CA ALA A 674 37.92 -12.66 -21.62
C ALA A 674 37.14 -13.75 -22.37
N GLY A 675 36.85 -14.91 -21.74
CA GLY A 675 36.04 -15.97 -22.34
C GLY A 675 34.52 -15.78 -22.23
N ALA A 676 34.03 -14.83 -21.43
CA ALA A 676 32.60 -14.65 -21.16
C ALA A 676 31.96 -13.62 -22.11
N ALA A 677 30.88 -14.00 -22.79
CA ALA A 677 30.15 -13.07 -23.66
C ALA A 677 29.36 -12.02 -22.87
N ARG A 678 28.64 -12.46 -21.83
CA ARG A 678 27.81 -11.59 -20.97
C ARG A 678 27.90 -11.98 -19.51
N VAL A 679 27.70 -10.99 -18.64
CA VAL A 679 27.84 -11.08 -17.19
C VAL A 679 26.83 -10.17 -16.48
N ALA A 680 26.66 -10.39 -15.16
CA ALA A 680 25.92 -9.52 -14.26
C ALA A 680 26.82 -9.08 -13.09
N LEU A 681 26.62 -7.85 -12.61
CA LEU A 681 27.33 -7.32 -11.43
C LEU A 681 26.39 -7.33 -10.23
N PHE A 682 26.82 -7.96 -9.15
CA PHE A 682 26.08 -8.04 -7.89
C PHE A 682 26.81 -7.27 -6.80
N GLU A 683 26.03 -6.61 -5.94
CA GLU A 683 26.49 -5.88 -4.75
C GLU A 683 25.95 -6.58 -3.51
N TYR A 684 26.82 -6.78 -2.53
CA TYR A 684 26.53 -7.51 -1.31
C TYR A 684 27.04 -6.72 -0.09
N ASP A 685 26.17 -6.48 0.88
CA ASP A 685 26.52 -5.83 2.13
C ASP A 685 27.18 -6.80 3.11
N ALA A 686 28.52 -6.78 3.19
CA ALA A 686 29.28 -7.62 4.10
C ALA A 686 29.39 -7.03 5.53
N GLY A 687 28.71 -5.92 5.82
CA GLY A 687 28.67 -5.25 7.12
C GLY A 687 29.78 -4.21 7.29
N ASP A 688 31.04 -4.57 7.04
CA ASP A 688 32.19 -3.66 7.11
C ASP A 688 32.43 -2.90 5.79
N ALA A 689 32.15 -3.54 4.66
CA ALA A 689 32.25 -2.97 3.33
C ALA A 689 31.28 -3.63 2.34
N MET A 690 30.99 -2.93 1.24
CA MET A 690 30.29 -3.53 0.10
C MET A 690 31.24 -4.46 -0.66
N GLN A 691 30.78 -5.67 -0.93
CA GLN A 691 31.45 -6.64 -1.78
C GLN A 691 30.79 -6.68 -3.15
N TYR A 692 31.60 -6.71 -4.20
CA TYR A 692 31.12 -6.79 -5.58
C TYR A 692 31.55 -8.09 -6.21
N TRP A 693 30.64 -8.72 -6.92
CA TRP A 693 30.89 -9.97 -7.63
C TRP A 693 30.34 -9.92 -9.04
N VAL A 694 31.12 -10.43 -9.99
CA VAL A 694 30.68 -10.62 -11.37
C VAL A 694 30.20 -12.06 -11.50
N GLY A 695 28.90 -12.25 -11.69
CA GLY A 695 28.29 -13.55 -11.97
C GLY A 695 28.23 -13.83 -13.47
N LEU A 696 28.56 -15.06 -13.85
CA LEU A 696 28.50 -15.56 -15.21
C LEU A 696 27.23 -16.41 -15.44
N ASN A 697 27.13 -17.04 -16.61
CA ASN A 697 26.02 -17.94 -16.96
C ASN A 697 25.75 -18.98 -15.86
N ASN A 698 26.78 -19.68 -15.37
CA ASN A 698 26.59 -20.71 -14.35
C ASN A 698 26.07 -20.15 -13.02
N PHE A 699 26.40 -18.90 -12.66
CA PHE A 699 25.78 -18.24 -11.51
C PHE A 699 24.29 -17.99 -11.75
N TYR A 700 23.93 -17.55 -12.95
CA TYR A 700 22.53 -17.40 -13.33
C TYR A 700 21.77 -18.73 -13.33
N VAL A 701 22.39 -19.83 -13.77
CA VAL A 701 21.80 -21.18 -13.69
C VAL A 701 21.46 -21.55 -12.24
N ILE A 702 22.33 -21.22 -11.26
CA ILE A 702 22.00 -21.42 -9.84
C ILE A 702 20.76 -20.59 -9.44
N THR A 703 20.64 -19.35 -9.93
CA THR A 703 19.45 -18.51 -9.65
C THR A 703 18.15 -19.03 -10.31
N ARG A 704 18.24 -19.99 -11.23
CA ARG A 704 17.03 -20.66 -11.77
C ARG A 704 16.41 -21.58 -10.74
N TYR A 705 17.24 -22.19 -9.89
CA TYR A 705 16.82 -23.07 -8.80
C TYR A 705 16.04 -22.30 -7.73
N ASN A 706 16.54 -21.13 -7.34
CA ASN A 706 15.84 -20.15 -6.51
C ASN A 706 16.22 -18.74 -6.97
N HIS A 707 15.21 -17.91 -7.28
CA HIS A 707 15.35 -16.60 -7.92
C HIS A 707 15.92 -15.52 -6.99
N SER A 708 17.14 -15.74 -6.49
CA SER A 708 17.83 -14.85 -5.55
C SER A 708 19.35 -14.89 -5.76
N SER A 709 19.97 -13.70 -5.85
CA SER A 709 21.43 -13.57 -5.91
C SER A 709 22.11 -13.92 -4.60
N LEU A 710 21.44 -13.73 -3.45
CA LEU A 710 21.94 -14.13 -2.13
C LEU A 710 21.99 -15.65 -2.01
N TYR A 711 20.91 -16.32 -2.44
CA TYR A 711 20.85 -17.78 -2.49
C TYR A 711 21.97 -18.35 -3.37
N ALA A 712 22.09 -17.86 -4.60
CA ALA A 712 23.10 -18.36 -5.53
C ALA A 712 24.53 -18.15 -5.02
N MET A 713 24.79 -17.03 -4.34
CA MET A 713 26.08 -16.78 -3.70
C MET A 713 26.32 -17.69 -2.49
N ALA A 714 25.29 -18.00 -1.69
CA ALA A 714 25.40 -18.94 -0.57
C ALA A 714 25.71 -20.36 -1.06
N VAL A 715 24.99 -20.86 -2.08
CA VAL A 715 25.29 -22.15 -2.72
C VAL A 715 26.71 -22.17 -3.26
N TYR A 716 27.09 -21.14 -4.02
CA TYR A 716 28.42 -21.08 -4.61
C TYR A 716 29.52 -21.07 -3.55
N GLN A 717 29.43 -20.21 -2.53
CA GLN A 717 30.45 -20.17 -1.49
C GLN A 717 30.48 -21.43 -0.62
N LEU A 718 29.32 -22.05 -0.34
CA LEU A 718 29.26 -23.33 0.36
C LEU A 718 29.98 -24.42 -0.43
N SER A 719 29.76 -24.49 -1.75
CA SER A 719 30.43 -25.45 -2.63
C SER A 719 31.95 -25.34 -2.56
N GLN A 720 32.48 -24.11 -2.56
CA GLN A 720 33.92 -23.87 -2.47
C GLN A 720 34.49 -24.31 -1.12
N GLN A 721 33.78 -24.04 -0.02
CA GLN A 721 34.20 -24.44 1.33
C GLN A 721 34.16 -25.95 1.52
N ILE A 722 33.12 -26.63 1.04
CA ILE A 722 33.02 -28.10 1.08
C ILE A 722 34.15 -28.73 0.27
N ARG A 723 34.38 -28.25 -0.96
CA ARG A 723 35.49 -28.71 -1.80
C ARG A 723 36.83 -28.53 -1.11
N GLN A 724 37.09 -27.35 -0.55
CA GLN A 724 38.35 -27.06 0.15
C GLN A 724 38.52 -27.96 1.38
N ALA A 725 37.46 -28.19 2.15
CA ALA A 725 37.49 -29.06 3.32
C ALA A 725 37.74 -30.53 2.93
N HIS A 726 37.03 -31.04 1.92
CA HIS A 726 37.20 -32.40 1.41
C HIS A 726 38.63 -32.65 0.92
N PHE A 727 39.16 -31.84 0.00
CA PHE A 727 40.53 -32.04 -0.51
C PHE A 727 41.62 -31.62 0.49
N GLY A 728 41.36 -30.67 1.39
CA GLY A 728 42.28 -30.27 2.45
C GLY A 728 42.37 -31.25 3.62
N ALA A 729 41.36 -32.13 3.79
CA ALA A 729 41.39 -33.26 4.70
C ALA A 729 42.14 -34.45 4.09
N VAL A 730 41.91 -34.74 2.80
CA VAL A 730 42.60 -35.80 2.03
C VAL A 730 44.11 -35.57 1.91
N ALA A 731 44.59 -34.32 1.97
CA ALA A 731 46.02 -34.00 1.98
C ALA A 731 46.69 -34.14 3.37
N ARG A 732 45.93 -34.38 4.44
CA ARG A 732 46.41 -34.46 5.84
C ARG A 732 46.29 -35.85 6.47
N GLY A 733 45.54 -36.77 5.86
CA GLY A 733 45.50 -38.20 6.18
C GLY A 733 46.31 -38.99 5.18
#